data_AF-A0A8H3AMC6-F1
#
_entry.id   AF-A0A8H3AMC6-F1
#
_cell.length_a   1.000
_cell.length_b   1.000
_cell.length_c   1.000
_cell.angle_alpha   90.00
_cell.angle_beta   90.00
_cell.angle_gamma   90.00
#
_symmetry.space_group_name_H-M   'P 1'
#
loop_
_entity.id
_entity.type
_entity.pdbx_description
1 polymer ?
#
loop_
_entity_poly.entity_id
_entity_poly.type
_entity_poly.pdbx_seq_one_letter_code
_entity_poly.pdbx_strand_id
1 'polypeptide(L)'
;MIWTPLLPLFALGASAAPGIAPKPVTIPLTRRQGLTKRSHDLEWVKSQGDSLKNKWGGSGNAKRASGINDLVNRGTDSSYYGSIAVGTPPVAFNVILDTGSSDLWLASSTCYTGCQGVPTFNAANSSSFQNLTTAFAIRYGSGQAAGELGSDTIQMAGFQVTGQTFALADQVSSGLLSNPISGLLGLGWSSIASSGATPFWETLVKNNQWTEPVMSFFLTRFIDINGARSQEPGGEFMMGGTNTDLYTGDIDYVNIPSGQESYWLIPLTAIGVNGVNTLGSTVNAAIDTGTTLVGGPTSAIAAIFAQIPNSEAGTGDLEGYYLYPCSTSVTITMTFSSRTWSIDPADFLLMRSTNTMCVGAFFALDLSGSAPSWIVGDTFLKNVYSVYRYNPPSVGFANLSSNALAQNALGGTLPSATIGSSPVTATAAANGAVAVPDAKQVATMMGRTELGSSAKNQVKQFVSAILMVLNPFPMPTSNDKKERGFSRPRSSARPSLSWRAIMAAIIFALFASAMFKWVLVGIWTRQPLEIVPGVAGQDKWCGKYYKPGLPAQPPGGDFPVPTTSTKPLLRFECWPGLRPYVSGLDSTGSILFSASVVDQSPGTAFDPLKDGPVFRVSAQIDGKNVTPNSTLSSNAIIGEDKFTWSKLGITPRKDVYNLTCTATSVKSGITFHHSSTVTYLPPKPDSIGNVVQTDGRTGALLVPEGDKRVPILPFGFYTGFGGYLDQNLTILDDIKSEGYNFVHPVPTFDNATALELVLDRMEELGLWLVYDMRWAYKNLTVVRSEVESVKKRKNILTWYTADEPDGWEDPLDAPLEAAKLINELDGYRPVALVLNCQDYYFSKYTASSQIILQDTYPIGVNATWSTVWNTPCTPELGDCGCDNCKGQLEDIADRVDQYRDRLVWQGRARDAVVWSVPQAFGEESYWPRKPTHQELVLEMLLAINHGSLGIMPWIDNASNLGMRSGVSPLAKTIPALTPYILGGKRDISRPKIRGASRVDVTTWSTGGKTLLIALNLNDASVQAHVQLDQATSNPTVVFENGAELVKGGNSAVGIQFRPLSSIIVLL
;
A
#
# COMPACT_ATOMS: atom_id res chain seq x y z
N MET A 1 -14.15 -59.56 17.08
CA MET A 1 -12.83 -59.07 17.55
C MET A 1 -12.41 -58.01 16.53
N ILE A 2 -12.59 -56.71 16.78
CA ILE A 2 -11.89 -55.82 17.74
C ILE A 2 -10.61 -55.21 17.15
N TRP A 3 -10.75 -53.94 16.73
CA TRP A 3 -9.82 -52.80 16.80
C TRP A 3 -8.74 -52.49 15.74
N THR A 4 -8.69 -51.18 15.45
CA THR A 4 -7.64 -50.33 14.84
C THR A 4 -7.00 -49.45 15.96
N PRO A 5 -6.21 -48.38 15.69
CA PRO A 5 -4.87 -48.28 15.07
C PRO A 5 -3.84 -47.51 15.97
N LEU A 6 -2.59 -47.29 15.52
CA LEU A 6 -1.82 -46.00 15.59
C LEU A 6 -0.29 -46.14 15.35
N LEU A 7 0.34 -45.07 14.84
CA LEU A 7 1.79 -44.83 14.60
C LEU A 7 2.10 -43.33 14.92
N PRO A 8 3.36 -42.82 14.93
CA PRO A 8 3.86 -42.01 16.05
C PRO A 8 4.23 -40.55 15.73
N LEU A 9 4.57 -39.78 16.78
CA LEU A 9 5.31 -38.51 16.70
C LEU A 9 6.79 -38.70 17.04
N PHE A 10 7.69 -37.98 16.34
CA PHE A 10 8.81 -37.24 16.94
C PHE A 10 9.38 -36.23 15.92
N ALA A 11 9.85 -35.08 16.40
CA ALA A 11 10.36 -33.98 15.59
C ALA A 11 11.81 -33.59 15.97
N LEU A 12 12.55 -33.02 15.02
CA LEU A 12 13.89 -32.43 15.17
C LEU A 12 13.98 -31.17 14.28
N GLY A 13 14.76 -30.15 14.68
CA GLY A 13 14.83 -28.87 13.97
C GLY A 13 16.24 -28.26 13.92
N ALA A 14 16.42 -27.33 12.99
CA ALA A 14 17.59 -26.47 12.76
C ALA A 14 17.12 -25.25 11.92
N SER A 15 17.02 -24.03 12.47
CA SER A 15 18.06 -22.97 12.55
C SER A 15 18.41 -22.30 11.21
N ALA A 16 18.01 -21.03 11.06
CA ALA A 16 18.28 -20.17 9.89
C ALA A 16 19.34 -19.08 10.18
N ALA A 17 19.85 -18.42 9.14
CA ALA A 17 20.84 -17.34 9.20
C ALA A 17 20.27 -16.00 8.66
N PRO A 18 20.77 -14.82 9.12
CA PRO A 18 20.18 -13.51 8.81
C PRO A 18 20.69 -12.88 7.50
N GLY A 19 19.83 -12.07 6.86
CA GLY A 19 20.15 -11.27 5.68
C GLY A 19 20.59 -9.83 5.99
N ILE A 20 21.15 -9.16 4.97
CA ILE A 20 21.65 -7.76 5.02
C ILE A 20 20.77 -6.89 4.11
N ALA A 21 20.44 -5.68 4.54
CA ALA A 21 19.65 -4.71 3.78
C ALA A 21 20.43 -3.42 3.46
N PRO A 22 20.28 -2.88 2.22
CA PRO A 22 20.46 -1.46 1.91
C PRO A 22 19.21 -0.89 1.19
N LYS A 23 18.47 0.04 1.80
CA LYS A 23 18.64 1.52 1.87
C LYS A 23 18.09 2.30 0.64
N PRO A 24 17.16 3.27 0.83
CA PRO A 24 16.63 4.15 -0.22
C PRO A 24 17.49 5.40 -0.53
N VAL A 25 17.18 6.09 -1.64
CA VAL A 25 17.66 7.44 -2.00
C VAL A 25 16.51 8.23 -2.67
N THR A 26 16.38 9.53 -2.35
CA THR A 26 15.31 10.43 -2.82
C THR A 26 15.88 11.84 -3.05
N ILE A 27 15.59 12.51 -4.19
CA ILE A 27 15.76 13.99 -4.38
C ILE A 27 14.76 14.51 -5.48
N PRO A 28 14.55 15.84 -5.70
CA PRO A 28 13.44 16.64 -5.17
C PRO A 28 12.57 17.31 -6.27
N LEU A 29 11.74 18.33 -5.93
CA LEU A 29 11.73 19.67 -6.58
C LEU A 29 10.76 20.68 -5.92
N THR A 30 10.86 21.98 -6.29
CA THR A 30 10.42 23.12 -5.44
C THR A 30 9.60 24.25 -6.09
N ARG A 31 8.49 24.62 -5.40
CA ARG A 31 8.11 25.96 -4.86
C ARG A 31 7.78 27.18 -5.77
N ARG A 32 6.60 27.79 -5.48
CA ARG A 32 6.25 29.24 -5.29
C ARG A 32 4.72 29.39 -5.09
N GLN A 33 4.08 30.47 -4.60
CA GLN A 33 4.30 31.52 -3.56
C GLN A 33 2.97 32.35 -3.47
N GLY A 34 2.47 32.96 -2.38
CA GLY A 34 2.80 32.97 -0.94
C GLY A 34 2.36 34.30 -0.26
N LEU A 35 1.44 34.30 0.71
CA LEU A 35 0.83 35.50 1.34
C LEU A 35 1.02 35.62 2.88
N THR A 36 1.63 36.73 3.32
CA THR A 36 1.56 37.49 4.62
C THR A 36 1.58 36.84 6.03
N LYS A 37 2.33 37.48 6.94
CA LYS A 37 2.65 37.11 8.35
C LYS A 37 1.60 37.50 9.43
N ARG A 38 1.55 36.72 10.52
CA ARG A 38 1.45 37.05 11.98
C ARG A 38 0.93 35.80 12.74
N SER A 39 1.19 35.51 14.02
CA SER A 39 2.23 35.82 15.03
C SER A 39 2.02 34.80 16.17
N HIS A 40 3.08 34.27 16.81
CA HIS A 40 2.94 33.23 17.85
C HIS A 40 2.79 33.87 19.24
N ASP A 41 1.76 33.45 19.99
CA ASP A 41 1.48 33.93 21.36
C ASP A 41 1.69 32.83 22.42
N LEU A 42 1.83 33.31 23.65
CA LEU A 42 2.54 32.68 24.77
C LEU A 42 1.82 31.59 25.58
N GLU A 43 0.53 31.39 25.33
CA GLU A 43 -0.32 30.53 26.15
C GLU A 43 0.09 29.04 26.08
N TRP A 44 0.83 28.69 25.05
CA TRP A 44 1.15 27.35 24.61
C TRP A 44 2.01 26.52 25.61
N VAL A 45 2.67 27.14 26.60
CA VAL A 45 3.94 26.63 27.12
C VAL A 45 3.92 25.69 28.34
N LYS A 46 2.84 25.58 29.12
CA LYS A 46 3.00 25.50 30.59
C LYS A 46 2.74 24.16 31.34
N SER A 47 2.64 22.98 30.71
CA SER A 47 2.40 21.73 31.47
C SER A 47 2.84 20.42 30.85
N GLN A 48 3.91 19.85 31.39
CA GLN A 48 4.15 18.42 31.27
C GLN A 48 4.76 17.88 32.56
N GLY A 49 4.18 16.77 33.03
CA GLY A 49 4.91 15.78 33.79
C GLY A 49 4.29 15.31 35.12
N ASP A 50 4.81 14.16 35.54
CA ASP A 50 4.50 13.20 36.62
C ASP A 50 3.03 13.02 37.07
N SER A 51 2.35 11.87 36.97
CA SER A 51 2.55 10.53 36.42
C SER A 51 3.92 9.92 36.60
N LEU A 52 4.05 9.17 37.69
CA LEU A 52 4.90 7.99 37.65
C LEU A 52 4.59 6.87 38.73
N LYS A 53 3.69 5.88 38.52
CA LYS A 53 3.91 4.43 38.88
C LYS A 53 2.86 3.38 38.38
N ASN A 54 3.40 2.32 37.74
CA ASN A 54 2.99 0.91 37.54
C ASN A 54 2.32 0.14 38.71
N LYS A 55 1.87 -1.12 38.45
CA LYS A 55 2.60 -2.39 38.82
C LYS A 55 1.82 -3.73 38.64
N TRP A 56 1.71 -4.23 37.38
CA TRP A 56 1.44 -5.64 36.91
C TRP A 56 0.08 -6.32 37.29
N GLY A 57 -0.47 -7.30 36.54
CA GLY A 57 -0.12 -7.87 35.22
C GLY A 57 -0.82 -9.23 34.87
N GLY A 58 -0.85 -9.61 33.58
CA GLY A 58 -1.26 -10.94 33.03
C GLY A 58 -2.75 -11.11 32.64
N SER A 59 -3.16 -11.97 31.67
CA SER A 59 -2.46 -12.73 30.61
C SER A 59 -3.47 -13.27 29.57
N GLY A 60 -3.13 -13.24 28.27
CA GLY A 60 -3.92 -13.83 27.17
C GLY A 60 -3.18 -13.77 25.83
N ASN A 61 -3.37 -14.76 24.94
CA ASN A 61 -2.65 -14.84 23.65
C ASN A 61 -3.39 -14.06 22.56
N ALA A 62 -2.95 -12.84 22.31
CA ALA A 62 -3.46 -11.97 21.25
C ALA A 62 -2.62 -12.03 19.96
N LYS A 63 -3.23 -11.65 18.82
CA LYS A 63 -2.52 -11.43 17.56
C LYS A 63 -1.73 -10.13 17.68
N ARG A 64 -0.40 -10.24 17.76
CA ARG A 64 0.50 -9.10 17.81
C ARG A 64 0.66 -8.45 16.43
N ALA A 65 0.56 -7.13 16.36
CA ALA A 65 0.79 -6.34 15.15
C ALA A 65 1.57 -5.05 15.44
N SER A 66 1.97 -4.36 14.38
CA SER A 66 2.45 -2.99 14.40
C SER A 66 1.69 -2.17 13.35
N GLY A 67 1.48 -0.89 13.59
CA GLY A 67 0.71 -0.02 12.70
C GLY A 67 1.15 1.43 12.76
N ILE A 68 0.97 2.15 11.66
CA ILE A 68 1.44 3.53 11.47
C ILE A 68 0.25 4.49 11.39
N ASN A 69 0.40 5.66 12.02
CA ASN A 69 -0.43 6.84 11.83
C ASN A 69 0.47 7.97 11.33
N ASP A 70 0.29 8.36 10.09
CA ASP A 70 1.00 9.51 9.52
C ASP A 70 0.52 10.80 10.20
N LEU A 71 1.46 11.67 10.54
CA LEU A 71 1.19 12.89 11.28
C LEU A 71 1.01 14.09 10.34
N VAL A 72 0.39 15.15 10.84
CA VAL A 72 0.42 16.49 10.24
C VAL A 72 1.18 17.44 11.17
N ASN A 73 2.20 18.10 10.64
CA ASN A 73 2.85 19.23 11.29
C ASN A 73 2.00 20.48 11.01
N ARG A 74 1.53 21.12 12.07
CA ARG A 74 0.63 22.27 12.00
C ARG A 74 1.34 23.53 12.47
N GLY A 75 1.12 24.63 11.75
CA GLY A 75 1.60 25.96 12.15
C GLY A 75 3.12 26.07 12.16
N THR A 76 3.81 25.32 11.29
CA THR A 76 5.28 25.31 11.19
C THR A 76 5.92 24.94 12.52
N ASP A 77 5.74 23.68 12.89
CA ASP A 77 6.27 23.03 14.10
C ASP A 77 5.57 23.44 15.41
N SER A 78 4.36 24.00 15.35
CA SER A 78 3.59 24.44 16.53
C SER A 78 2.75 23.33 17.20
N SER A 79 2.41 22.27 16.45
CA SER A 79 1.87 21.02 16.99
C SER A 79 1.88 19.91 15.94
N TYR A 80 1.90 18.66 16.42
CA TYR A 80 1.75 17.46 15.59
C TYR A 80 0.45 16.76 15.97
N TYR A 81 -0.34 16.38 14.97
CA TYR A 81 -1.58 15.65 15.21
C TYR A 81 -1.69 14.43 14.28
N GLY A 82 -2.29 13.38 14.82
CA GLY A 82 -2.69 12.19 14.08
C GLY A 82 -4.21 12.13 13.92
N SER A 83 -4.71 11.02 13.38
CA SER A 83 -6.15 10.76 13.22
C SER A 83 -6.58 9.48 13.93
N ILE A 84 -7.74 9.57 14.59
CA ILE A 84 -8.47 8.43 15.15
C ILE A 84 -9.86 8.37 14.52
N ALA A 85 -10.48 7.19 14.50
CA ALA A 85 -11.89 7.05 14.16
C ALA A 85 -12.69 6.59 15.40
N VAL A 86 -13.85 7.22 15.63
CA VAL A 86 -14.66 7.04 16.84
C VAL A 86 -16.10 6.71 16.46
N GLY A 87 -16.67 5.70 17.13
CA GLY A 87 -18.08 5.35 17.04
C GLY A 87 -18.46 4.30 16.00
N THR A 88 -19.77 4.02 15.91
CA THR A 88 -20.38 3.13 14.91
C THR A 88 -21.59 3.81 14.26
N PRO A 89 -21.50 4.27 13.00
CA PRO A 89 -20.35 4.16 12.10
C PRO A 89 -19.14 4.99 12.57
N PRO A 90 -17.91 4.58 12.22
CA PRO A 90 -16.70 5.29 12.65
C PRO A 90 -16.55 6.65 11.96
N VAL A 91 -16.35 7.70 12.75
CA VAL A 91 -16.13 9.08 12.28
C VAL A 91 -14.71 9.51 12.65
N ALA A 92 -13.97 10.09 11.69
CA ALA A 92 -12.62 10.59 11.94
C ALA A 92 -12.58 11.87 12.78
N PHE A 93 -11.63 11.91 13.71
CA PHE A 93 -11.25 13.10 14.47
C PHE A 93 -9.72 13.24 14.49
N ASN A 94 -9.24 14.46 14.29
CA ASN A 94 -7.82 14.77 14.44
C ASN A 94 -7.50 15.05 15.90
N VAL A 95 -6.46 14.45 16.42
CA VAL A 95 -6.06 14.55 17.83
C VAL A 95 -4.57 14.78 17.97
N ILE A 96 -4.19 15.66 18.90
CA ILE A 96 -2.79 15.77 19.34
C ILE A 96 -2.41 14.44 20.01
N LEU A 97 -1.24 13.91 19.65
CA LEU A 97 -0.71 12.68 20.23
C LEU A 97 0.22 13.07 21.37
N ASP A 98 -0.27 12.95 22.60
CA ASP A 98 0.30 13.61 23.76
C ASP A 98 0.82 12.56 24.75
N THR A 99 2.11 12.22 24.68
CA THR A 99 2.80 11.41 25.70
C THR A 99 2.76 12.02 27.11
N GLY A 100 2.24 13.23 27.18
CA GLY A 100 2.11 14.11 28.30
C GLY A 100 0.77 14.11 29.04
N SER A 101 -0.20 13.33 28.58
CA SER A 101 -1.41 13.04 29.34
C SER A 101 -1.88 11.62 29.07
N SER A 102 -2.90 11.16 29.78
CA SER A 102 -3.36 9.76 29.71
C SER A 102 -4.81 9.62 29.28
N ASP A 103 -5.54 10.72 29.17
CA ASP A 103 -6.95 10.75 28.82
C ASP A 103 -7.13 11.00 27.33
N LEU A 104 -8.04 10.25 26.70
CA LEU A 104 -8.62 10.65 25.42
C LEU A 104 -9.78 11.60 25.70
N TRP A 105 -9.84 12.73 25.01
CA TRP A 105 -11.01 13.61 25.02
C TRP A 105 -11.23 14.26 23.66
N LEU A 106 -12.49 14.48 23.33
CA LEU A 106 -12.94 15.14 22.09
C LEU A 106 -13.91 16.26 22.43
N ALA A 107 -13.88 17.34 21.66
CA ALA A 107 -14.88 18.40 21.69
C ALA A 107 -16.27 17.81 21.40
N SER A 108 -17.21 17.98 22.33
CA SER A 108 -18.60 17.55 22.18
C SER A 108 -19.37 18.46 21.22
N SER A 109 -20.36 17.92 20.50
CA SER A 109 -21.33 18.73 19.75
C SER A 109 -22.20 19.63 20.66
N THR A 110 -22.19 19.38 21.99
CA THR A 110 -22.80 20.25 23.01
C THR A 110 -21.83 21.30 23.57
N CYS A 111 -20.57 21.35 23.09
CA CYS A 111 -19.56 22.27 23.62
C CYS A 111 -19.92 23.72 23.36
N TYR A 112 -19.89 24.52 24.43
CA TYR A 112 -20.32 25.92 24.42
C TYR A 112 -19.16 26.92 24.58
N THR A 113 -17.98 26.46 25.00
CA THR A 113 -16.76 27.29 25.16
C THR A 113 -15.54 26.59 24.58
N GLY A 114 -14.76 27.29 23.75
CA GLY A 114 -13.46 26.81 23.22
C GLY A 114 -13.50 25.90 22.00
N CYS A 115 -14.63 25.24 21.70
CA CYS A 115 -14.76 24.33 20.54
C CYS A 115 -15.28 24.99 19.24
N GLN A 116 -15.23 26.32 19.13
CA GLN A 116 -15.80 27.01 17.96
C GLN A 116 -14.98 26.74 16.70
N GLY A 117 -15.64 26.20 15.66
CA GLY A 117 -15.03 25.97 14.35
C GLY A 117 -14.11 24.74 14.24
N VAL A 118 -14.08 23.85 15.24
CA VAL A 118 -13.43 22.52 15.15
C VAL A 118 -14.48 21.42 14.89
N PRO A 119 -14.12 20.27 14.29
CA PRO A 119 -15.04 19.14 14.21
C PRO A 119 -15.36 18.61 15.61
N THR A 120 -16.62 18.29 15.88
CA THR A 120 -17.09 17.86 17.21
C THR A 120 -17.73 16.48 17.18
N PHE A 121 -17.53 15.67 18.22
CA PHE A 121 -18.18 14.38 18.38
C PHE A 121 -19.65 14.53 18.82
N ASN A 122 -20.56 13.91 18.09
CA ASN A 122 -21.97 13.84 18.44
C ASN A 122 -22.34 12.41 18.86
N ALA A 123 -22.54 12.23 20.17
CA ALA A 123 -22.94 10.96 20.79
C ALA A 123 -24.18 10.30 20.14
N ALA A 124 -25.16 11.10 19.68
CA ALA A 124 -26.39 10.58 19.08
C ALA A 124 -26.17 9.93 17.69
N ASN A 125 -25.01 10.16 17.06
CA ASN A 125 -24.67 9.61 15.76
C ASN A 125 -23.91 8.26 15.85
N SER A 126 -23.57 7.80 17.06
CA SER A 126 -22.88 6.53 17.27
C SER A 126 -23.76 5.51 18.00
N SER A 127 -24.00 4.38 17.35
CA SER A 127 -24.78 3.27 17.90
C SER A 127 -24.04 2.44 18.96
N SER A 128 -22.70 2.56 19.05
CA SER A 128 -21.87 1.90 20.07
C SER A 128 -21.54 2.79 21.27
N PHE A 129 -22.00 4.05 21.25
CA PHE A 129 -21.77 5.00 22.35
C PHE A 129 -22.54 4.64 23.61
N GLN A 130 -21.89 4.77 24.76
CA GLN A 130 -22.51 4.68 26.08
C GLN A 130 -22.11 5.90 26.91
N ASN A 131 -23.08 6.65 27.44
CA ASN A 131 -22.81 7.73 28.38
C ASN A 131 -22.54 7.12 29.78
N LEU A 132 -21.46 7.54 30.44
CA LEU A 132 -21.09 7.10 31.79
C LEU A 132 -21.42 8.14 32.88
N THR A 133 -21.95 9.31 32.48
CA THR A 133 -22.44 10.44 33.30
C THR A 133 -21.51 10.89 34.43
N THR A 134 -20.23 10.56 34.32
CA THR A 134 -19.20 10.87 35.30
C THR A 134 -18.49 12.14 34.87
N ALA A 135 -18.48 13.15 35.73
CA ALA A 135 -17.84 14.42 35.42
C ALA A 135 -16.33 14.25 35.19
N PHE A 136 -15.81 14.90 34.16
CA PHE A 136 -14.40 14.94 33.80
C PHE A 136 -13.89 16.38 33.81
N ALA A 137 -12.69 16.57 34.35
CA ALA A 137 -11.92 17.80 34.20
C ALA A 137 -10.43 17.47 34.21
N ILE A 138 -9.70 18.01 33.25
CA ILE A 138 -8.24 17.96 33.16
C ILE A 138 -7.69 19.36 32.98
N ARG A 139 -6.55 19.63 33.61
CA ARG A 139 -5.89 20.94 33.56
C ARG A 139 -4.45 20.78 33.07
N TYR A 140 -4.24 21.29 31.87
CA TYR A 140 -2.95 21.64 31.33
C TYR A 140 -2.54 23.04 31.85
N GLY A 141 -1.38 23.50 31.45
CA GLY A 141 -0.82 24.80 31.77
C GLY A 141 -1.08 25.81 30.66
N SER A 142 -1.33 25.31 29.44
CA SER A 142 -1.91 26.04 28.32
C SER A 142 -3.44 26.14 28.37
N GLY A 143 -4.10 25.43 29.29
CA GLY A 143 -5.56 25.48 29.40
C GLY A 143 -6.17 24.32 30.17
N GLN A 144 -7.48 24.17 30.07
CA GLN A 144 -8.22 23.08 30.68
C GLN A 144 -9.30 22.55 29.73
N ALA A 145 -9.69 21.29 29.93
CA ALA A 145 -10.84 20.68 29.27
C ALA A 145 -11.74 20.04 30.33
N ALA A 146 -13.04 20.22 30.23
CA ALA A 146 -14.05 19.65 31.13
C ALA A 146 -15.30 19.21 30.38
N GLY A 147 -16.04 18.27 30.97
CA GLY A 147 -17.25 17.68 30.39
C GLY A 147 -17.65 16.39 31.11
N GLU A 148 -18.14 15.39 30.36
CA GLU A 148 -18.57 14.08 30.89
C GLU A 148 -17.82 12.93 30.24
N LEU A 149 -17.63 11.83 30.96
CA LEU A 149 -17.10 10.58 30.41
C LEU A 149 -18.17 9.81 29.64
N GLY A 150 -17.79 9.32 28.47
CA GLY A 150 -18.48 8.27 27.73
C GLY A 150 -17.54 7.11 27.43
N SER A 151 -18.07 6.05 26.85
CA SER A 151 -17.27 4.97 26.24
C SER A 151 -17.81 4.63 24.86
N ASP A 152 -16.91 4.39 23.91
CA ASP A 152 -17.27 3.98 22.55
C ASP A 152 -16.14 3.12 21.95
N THR A 153 -16.27 2.76 20.67
CA THR A 153 -15.23 2.10 19.90
C THR A 153 -14.28 3.16 19.32
N ILE A 154 -12.99 3.04 19.65
CA ILE A 154 -11.92 3.91 19.15
C ILE A 154 -11.00 3.09 18.25
N GLN A 155 -10.60 3.67 17.12
CA GLN A 155 -9.74 3.03 16.11
C GLN A 155 -8.58 3.94 15.71
N MET A 156 -7.39 3.37 15.57
CA MET A 156 -6.18 4.08 15.16
C MET A 156 -5.16 3.10 14.57
N ALA A 157 -4.62 3.40 13.38
CA ALA A 157 -3.49 2.67 12.78
C ALA A 157 -3.63 1.13 12.79
N GLY A 158 -4.81 0.60 12.43
CA GLY A 158 -5.09 -0.84 12.40
C GLY A 158 -5.44 -1.48 13.77
N PHE A 159 -5.46 -0.70 14.85
CA PHE A 159 -5.88 -1.14 16.18
C PHE A 159 -7.22 -0.54 16.58
N GLN A 160 -8.06 -1.36 17.21
CA GLN A 160 -9.35 -0.96 17.77
C GLN A 160 -9.42 -1.32 19.25
N VAL A 161 -9.95 -0.40 20.06
CA VAL A 161 -10.36 -0.66 21.44
C VAL A 161 -11.87 -0.45 21.53
N THR A 162 -12.59 -1.52 21.85
CA THR A 162 -14.03 -1.49 22.13
C THR A 162 -14.28 -1.10 23.58
N GLY A 163 -15.25 -0.21 23.82
CA GLY A 163 -15.58 0.30 25.15
C GLY A 163 -14.51 1.21 25.76
N GLN A 164 -13.64 1.81 24.93
CA GLN A 164 -12.63 2.76 25.41
C GLN A 164 -13.34 3.99 26.01
N THR A 165 -13.05 4.27 27.27
CA THR A 165 -13.51 5.50 27.94
C THR A 165 -12.77 6.72 27.39
N PHE A 166 -13.51 7.79 27.14
CA PHE A 166 -13.00 9.11 26.76
C PHE A 166 -13.94 10.21 27.26
N ALA A 167 -13.47 11.45 27.33
CA ALA A 167 -14.32 12.57 27.73
C ALA A 167 -14.91 13.31 26.51
N LEU A 168 -16.19 13.67 26.64
CA LEU A 168 -16.90 14.58 25.76
C LEU A 168 -16.77 15.98 26.37
N ALA A 169 -15.76 16.73 25.93
CA ALA A 169 -15.48 18.06 26.47
C ALA A 169 -16.54 19.06 26.01
N ASP A 170 -17.27 19.65 26.96
CA ASP A 170 -18.24 20.72 26.71
C ASP A 170 -17.67 22.14 26.97
N GLN A 171 -16.52 22.17 27.65
CA GLN A 171 -15.74 23.35 27.96
C GLN A 171 -14.27 23.08 27.66
N VAL A 172 -13.68 23.91 26.81
CA VAL A 172 -12.26 23.87 26.47
C VAL A 172 -11.71 25.29 26.61
N SER A 173 -10.48 25.46 27.09
CA SER A 173 -9.79 26.75 27.04
C SER A 173 -9.68 27.26 25.61
N SER A 174 -9.84 28.58 25.42
CA SER A 174 -9.52 29.21 24.14
C SER A 174 -8.06 28.91 23.76
N GLY A 175 -7.78 28.70 22.48
CA GLY A 175 -6.43 28.37 21.99
C GLY A 175 -5.96 26.92 22.19
N LEU A 176 -6.53 26.16 23.14
CA LEU A 176 -6.15 24.76 23.40
C LEU A 176 -6.56 23.81 22.26
N LEU A 177 -7.66 24.11 21.56
CA LEU A 177 -8.02 23.48 20.28
C LEU A 177 -8.00 24.52 19.15
N SER A 178 -7.68 24.03 17.95
CA SER A 178 -7.74 24.83 16.74
C SER A 178 -7.94 23.95 15.50
N ASN A 179 -8.73 24.43 14.54
CA ASN A 179 -9.11 23.66 13.35
C ASN A 179 -7.85 23.14 12.60
N PRO A 180 -7.79 21.85 12.20
CA PRO A 180 -8.87 20.84 12.26
C PRO A 180 -8.81 19.88 13.46
N ILE A 181 -8.09 20.22 14.53
CA ILE A 181 -7.90 19.40 15.72
C ILE A 181 -9.15 19.44 16.60
N SER A 182 -9.70 18.25 16.91
CA SER A 182 -10.94 18.05 17.65
C SER A 182 -10.75 17.68 19.11
N GLY A 183 -9.52 17.33 19.51
CA GLY A 183 -9.22 16.82 20.84
C GLY A 183 -7.78 16.36 20.96
N LEU A 184 -7.54 15.46 21.90
CA LEU A 184 -6.21 14.99 22.26
C LEU A 184 -6.28 13.54 22.72
N LEU A 185 -5.28 12.75 22.35
CA LEU A 185 -5.11 11.36 22.72
C LEU A 185 -3.90 11.22 23.65
N GLY A 186 -4.17 10.99 24.93
CA GLY A 186 -3.14 10.72 25.92
C GLY A 186 -2.37 9.41 25.67
N LEU A 187 -1.04 9.53 25.63
CA LEU A 187 -0.05 8.46 25.45
C LEU A 187 0.88 8.30 26.66
N GLY A 188 0.66 9.05 27.74
CA GLY A 188 1.08 8.71 29.09
C GLY A 188 0.30 7.50 29.64
N TRP A 189 0.74 6.97 30.78
CA TRP A 189 0.20 5.75 31.39
C TRP A 189 -0.84 6.09 32.47
N SER A 190 -1.66 5.11 32.82
CA SER A 190 -2.93 5.29 33.55
C SER A 190 -2.85 6.03 34.89
N SER A 191 -1.69 6.13 35.55
CA SER A 191 -1.56 6.77 36.88
C SER A 191 -1.73 8.30 36.90
N ILE A 192 -1.98 8.97 35.77
CA ILE A 192 -2.55 10.35 35.69
C ILE A 192 -3.84 10.45 34.90
N ALA A 193 -4.44 9.35 34.47
CA ALA A 193 -5.73 9.45 33.81
C ALA A 193 -6.71 10.14 34.77
N SER A 194 -7.09 11.38 34.46
CA SER A 194 -8.01 12.19 35.27
C SER A 194 -9.41 11.58 35.25
N SER A 195 -9.72 10.81 34.21
CA SER A 195 -10.88 9.91 34.11
C SER A 195 -10.77 8.64 34.97
N GLY A 196 -9.59 8.28 35.44
CA GLY A 196 -9.29 6.95 36.02
C GLY A 196 -9.34 5.79 35.00
N ALA A 197 -9.49 6.07 33.71
CA ALA A 197 -9.51 5.05 32.66
C ALA A 197 -8.12 4.51 32.33
N THR A 198 -8.05 3.34 31.68
CA THR A 198 -6.80 2.91 31.03
C THR A 198 -6.68 3.62 29.67
N PRO A 199 -5.52 4.22 29.35
CA PRO A 199 -5.26 4.82 28.04
C PRO A 199 -5.44 3.82 26.89
N PHE A 200 -5.71 4.33 25.69
CA PHE A 200 -5.89 3.52 24.47
C PHE A 200 -4.67 2.63 24.19
N TRP A 201 -3.47 3.24 24.10
CA TRP A 201 -2.23 2.51 23.84
C TRP A 201 -1.92 1.49 24.94
N GLU A 202 -2.18 1.84 26.21
CA GLU A 202 -1.87 0.98 27.35
C GLU A 202 -2.83 -0.22 27.38
N THR A 203 -4.08 -0.03 26.95
CA THR A 203 -5.04 -1.11 26.74
C THR A 203 -4.55 -2.09 25.65
N LEU A 204 -3.99 -1.60 24.55
CA LEU A 204 -3.42 -2.45 23.49
C LEU A 204 -2.20 -3.24 23.98
N VAL A 205 -1.23 -2.60 24.63
CA VAL A 205 0.00 -3.29 25.08
C VAL A 205 -0.26 -4.25 26.25
N LYS A 206 -1.17 -3.91 27.19
CA LYS A 206 -1.60 -4.83 28.27
C LYS A 206 -2.31 -6.07 27.71
N ASN A 207 -3.15 -5.88 26.68
CA ASN A 207 -3.79 -6.97 25.96
C ASN A 207 -2.84 -7.67 24.97
N ASN A 208 -1.54 -7.38 25.00
CA ASN A 208 -0.51 -8.10 24.25
C ASN A 208 -0.70 -7.99 22.73
N GLN A 209 -1.31 -6.89 22.25
CA GLN A 209 -1.69 -6.65 20.85
C GLN A 209 -0.54 -6.12 19.98
N TRP A 210 0.57 -5.69 20.59
CA TRP A 210 1.72 -5.11 19.89
C TRP A 210 2.84 -6.14 19.62
N THR A 211 3.43 -6.11 18.42
CA THR A 211 4.58 -6.95 18.01
C THR A 211 5.75 -6.76 18.95
N GLU A 212 6.21 -5.51 19.07
CA GLU A 212 7.15 -5.05 20.06
C GLU A 212 6.42 -4.16 21.06
N PRO A 213 6.71 -4.23 22.38
CA PRO A 213 6.04 -3.42 23.39
C PRO A 213 6.60 -1.98 23.40
N VAL A 214 6.54 -1.32 22.24
CA VAL A 214 7.05 0.03 21.98
C VAL A 214 6.06 0.81 21.11
N MET A 215 6.08 2.13 21.24
CA MET A 215 5.61 3.07 20.23
C MET A 215 6.73 4.06 19.91
N SER A 216 6.72 4.65 18.73
CA SER A 216 7.81 5.51 18.26
C SER A 216 7.32 6.68 17.43
N PHE A 217 8.11 7.76 17.42
CA PHE A 217 7.81 9.00 16.74
C PHE A 217 9.00 9.48 15.92
N PHE A 218 8.70 9.91 14.70
CA PHE A 218 9.49 10.83 13.90
C PHE A 218 8.67 12.11 13.68
N LEU A 219 9.26 13.28 13.94
CA LEU A 219 8.63 14.58 13.72
C LEU A 219 9.38 15.35 12.65
N THR A 220 8.68 15.80 11.61
CA THR A 220 9.25 16.68 10.57
C THR A 220 9.45 18.11 11.07
N ARG A 221 10.38 18.83 10.44
CA ARG A 221 10.84 20.15 10.86
C ARG A 221 10.76 21.15 9.73
N PHE A 222 10.04 22.24 9.94
CA PHE A 222 9.79 23.31 8.98
C PHE A 222 10.08 24.73 9.50
N ILE A 223 10.46 24.92 10.78
CA ILE A 223 10.65 26.24 11.41
C ILE A 223 11.59 27.21 10.67
N ASP A 224 12.62 26.71 9.98
CA ASP A 224 13.55 27.47 9.14
C ASP A 224 13.33 27.27 7.63
N ILE A 225 12.37 26.44 7.25
CA ILE A 225 12.07 26.10 5.86
C ILE A 225 11.16 27.18 5.24
N ASN A 226 11.82 28.13 4.58
CA ASN A 226 11.16 29.20 3.85
C ASN A 226 10.14 28.65 2.84
N GLY A 227 8.85 28.87 3.11
CA GLY A 227 7.75 28.50 2.20
C GLY A 227 6.87 27.34 2.68
N ALA A 228 7.06 26.85 3.90
CA ALA A 228 6.11 25.95 4.55
C ALA A 228 4.69 26.51 4.56
N ARG A 229 3.72 25.61 4.38
CA ARG A 229 2.29 25.86 4.50
C ARG A 229 1.88 25.86 5.98
N SER A 230 0.63 26.21 6.25
CA SER A 230 0.02 26.09 7.59
C SER A 230 -0.12 24.65 8.08
N GLN A 231 -0.07 23.67 7.16
CA GLN A 231 -0.04 22.24 7.40
C GLN A 231 0.96 21.62 6.42
N GLU A 232 1.89 20.83 6.94
CA GLU A 232 2.85 20.01 6.19
C GLU A 232 2.78 18.55 6.69
N PRO A 233 3.29 17.56 5.93
CA PRO A 233 3.45 16.21 6.45
C PRO A 233 4.25 16.23 7.76
N GLY A 234 3.75 15.59 8.80
CA GLY A 234 4.23 15.72 10.18
C GLY A 234 5.28 14.69 10.61
N GLY A 235 5.55 13.71 9.77
CA GLY A 235 6.31 12.51 10.14
C GLY A 235 5.37 11.37 10.53
N GLU A 236 5.81 10.54 11.45
CA GLU A 236 5.25 9.21 11.69
C GLU A 236 5.04 8.95 13.19
N PHE A 237 3.86 8.44 13.56
CA PHE A 237 3.65 7.74 14.83
C PHE A 237 3.42 6.25 14.56
N MET A 238 4.29 5.40 15.09
CA MET A 238 4.19 3.95 14.94
C MET A 238 3.88 3.29 16.27
N MET A 239 2.80 2.50 16.32
CA MET A 239 2.45 1.64 17.44
C MET A 239 2.95 0.22 17.20
N GLY A 240 3.54 -0.40 18.22
CA GLY A 240 3.94 -1.81 18.21
C GLY A 240 5.26 -2.12 17.50
N GLY A 241 6.07 -1.12 17.17
CA GLY A 241 7.37 -1.29 16.50
C GLY A 241 8.15 0.01 16.31
N THR A 242 9.24 -0.07 15.54
CA THR A 242 10.04 1.09 15.10
C THR A 242 10.33 1.00 13.60
N ASN A 243 10.43 2.16 12.94
CA ASN A 243 10.75 2.27 11.52
C ASN A 243 12.25 2.52 11.33
N THR A 244 12.97 1.45 10.95
CA THR A 244 14.43 1.47 10.74
C THR A 244 14.89 2.36 9.58
N ASP A 245 14.00 2.77 8.67
CA ASP A 245 14.36 3.69 7.60
C ASP A 245 14.41 5.15 8.08
N LEU A 246 13.87 5.48 9.26
CA LEU A 246 13.83 6.85 9.80
C LEU A 246 14.97 7.17 10.79
N TYR A 247 15.75 6.17 11.23
CA TYR A 247 16.88 6.39 12.14
C TYR A 247 18.18 5.68 11.71
N THR A 248 19.27 6.00 12.40
CA THR A 248 20.59 5.40 12.22
C THR A 248 21.29 5.16 13.55
N GLY A 249 22.07 4.08 13.61
CA GLY A 249 22.69 3.61 14.84
C GLY A 249 21.69 2.88 15.76
N ASP A 250 22.14 2.55 16.96
CA ASP A 250 21.31 1.91 17.98
C ASP A 250 20.44 2.92 18.72
N ILE A 251 19.23 2.52 19.10
CA ILE A 251 18.35 3.31 19.99
C ILE A 251 18.93 3.28 21.41
N ASP A 252 19.34 4.43 21.92
CA ASP A 252 19.92 4.59 23.25
C ASP A 252 18.83 4.66 24.33
N TYR A 253 18.36 3.49 24.77
CA TYR A 253 17.32 3.41 25.79
C TYR A 253 17.82 3.81 27.17
N VAL A 254 17.22 4.87 27.71
CA VAL A 254 17.34 5.27 29.11
C VAL A 254 16.12 4.75 29.86
N ASN A 255 16.35 3.89 30.84
CA ASN A 255 15.27 3.38 31.68
C ASN A 255 14.62 4.51 32.46
N ILE A 256 13.29 4.46 32.53
CA ILE A 256 12.54 5.15 33.56
C ILE A 256 13.07 4.64 34.92
N PRO A 257 13.17 5.47 35.97
CA PRO A 257 13.63 5.01 37.28
C PRO A 257 12.72 3.90 37.83
N SER A 258 13.09 3.24 38.93
CA SER A 258 12.12 2.42 39.66
C SER A 258 11.49 3.27 40.76
N GLY A 259 10.21 3.59 40.68
CA GLY A 259 9.57 4.34 41.77
C GLY A 259 8.13 4.74 41.56
N GLN A 260 7.75 5.53 40.55
CA GLN A 260 8.38 5.88 39.27
C GLN A 260 8.05 4.93 38.04
N GLU A 261 6.91 5.13 37.29
CA GLU A 261 6.45 4.71 35.91
C GLU A 261 5.03 5.23 35.51
N SER A 262 4.89 6.29 34.69
CA SER A 262 3.63 6.63 33.98
C SER A 262 3.57 7.94 33.15
N TYR A 263 4.44 8.94 33.30
CA TYR A 263 4.90 9.82 32.21
C TYR A 263 6.16 9.14 31.64
N TRP A 264 6.70 9.72 30.58
CA TRP A 264 7.91 9.21 29.94
C TRP A 264 9.14 9.92 30.51
N LEU A 265 9.38 9.72 31.82
CA LEU A 265 10.52 10.30 32.54
C LEU A 265 11.84 9.58 32.32
N ILE A 266 12.90 10.33 32.01
CA ILE A 266 14.27 9.82 32.02
C ILE A 266 15.25 10.78 32.73
N PRO A 267 16.37 10.28 33.30
CA PRO A 267 17.40 11.13 33.88
C PRO A 267 18.14 12.00 32.85
N LEU A 268 17.91 13.31 32.94
CA LEU A 268 18.67 14.37 32.31
C LEU A 268 19.90 14.68 33.18
N THR A 269 21.09 14.53 32.61
CA THR A 269 22.39 14.52 33.33
C THR A 269 23.25 15.75 33.06
N ALA A 270 23.09 16.38 31.89
CA ALA A 270 23.73 17.64 31.54
C ALA A 270 22.90 18.41 30.50
N ILE A 271 22.98 19.73 30.56
CA ILE A 271 22.54 20.63 29.49
C ILE A 271 23.76 21.46 29.11
N GLY A 272 24.33 21.22 27.94
CA GLY A 272 25.51 21.93 27.45
C GLY A 272 25.12 23.14 26.63
N VAL A 273 25.48 24.34 27.07
CA VAL A 273 25.31 25.61 26.35
C VAL A 273 26.70 26.09 25.93
N ASN A 274 26.96 26.18 24.62
CA ASN A 274 28.27 26.58 24.07
C ASN A 274 29.46 25.78 24.66
N GLY A 275 29.23 24.50 25.00
CA GLY A 275 30.22 23.60 25.62
C GLY A 275 30.27 23.63 27.16
N VAL A 276 29.55 24.53 27.82
CA VAL A 276 29.47 24.62 29.29
C VAL A 276 28.24 23.86 29.79
N ASN A 277 28.40 22.88 30.69
CA ASN A 277 27.26 22.26 31.36
C ASN A 277 26.65 23.22 32.39
N THR A 278 25.36 23.54 32.25
CA THR A 278 24.60 24.43 33.13
C THR A 278 23.70 23.68 34.12
N LEU A 279 23.56 22.36 33.97
CA LEU A 279 22.77 21.53 34.88
C LEU A 279 23.60 21.17 36.13
N GLY A 280 23.18 21.67 37.30
CA GLY A 280 23.92 21.51 38.56
C GLY A 280 23.90 20.09 39.16
N SER A 281 22.92 19.27 38.80
CA SER A 281 22.80 17.85 39.20
C SER A 281 21.85 17.11 38.28
N THR A 282 21.97 15.78 38.20
CA THR A 282 21.00 14.94 37.48
C THR A 282 19.58 15.13 38.01
N VAL A 283 18.62 15.28 37.11
CA VAL A 283 17.18 15.44 37.37
C VAL A 283 16.38 14.56 36.43
N ASN A 284 15.14 14.23 36.77
CA ASN A 284 14.24 13.57 35.82
C ASN A 284 13.56 14.62 34.94
N ALA A 285 13.40 14.31 33.65
CA ALA A 285 12.70 15.15 32.68
C ALA A 285 11.64 14.32 31.94
N ALA A 286 10.44 14.88 31.77
CA ALA A 286 9.38 14.28 30.96
C ALA A 286 9.66 14.54 29.48
N ILE A 287 9.71 13.48 28.70
CA ILE A 287 9.87 13.53 27.25
C ILE A 287 8.49 13.57 26.63
N ASP A 288 8.13 14.65 25.93
CA ASP A 288 6.76 14.87 25.51
C ASP A 288 6.54 15.41 24.08
N THR A 289 5.68 14.72 23.32
CA THR A 289 5.17 15.06 21.99
C THR A 289 3.93 15.97 21.98
N GLY A 290 3.25 16.16 23.11
CA GLY A 290 2.18 17.15 23.25
C GLY A 290 2.69 18.59 23.38
N THR A 291 4.02 18.76 23.49
CA THR A 291 4.68 19.99 23.91
C THR A 291 5.87 20.28 22.99
N THR A 292 5.79 21.33 22.19
CA THR A 292 6.85 21.94 21.37
C THR A 292 8.07 22.50 22.10
N LEU A 293 7.99 23.16 23.26
CA LEU A 293 9.16 23.80 23.92
C LEU A 293 9.79 22.98 25.06
N VAL A 294 10.99 23.40 25.51
CA VAL A 294 11.68 22.82 26.66
C VAL A 294 11.45 23.68 27.91
N GLY A 295 10.78 23.10 28.91
CA GLY A 295 10.46 23.76 30.18
C GLY A 295 11.38 23.31 31.29
N GLY A 296 11.85 24.24 32.13
CA GLY A 296 12.71 23.93 33.27
C GLY A 296 12.63 24.97 34.38
N PRO A 297 13.20 24.72 35.57
CA PRO A 297 13.02 25.60 36.72
C PRO A 297 13.63 26.97 36.45
N THR A 298 13.00 28.03 36.98
CA THR A 298 13.38 29.43 36.69
C THR A 298 14.89 29.68 36.87
N SER A 299 15.48 29.12 37.91
CA SER A 299 16.92 29.25 38.20
C SER A 299 17.85 28.53 37.21
N ALA A 300 17.43 27.39 36.65
CA ALA A 300 18.22 26.63 35.70
C ALA A 300 18.13 27.23 34.28
N ILE A 301 16.96 27.74 33.91
CA ILE A 301 16.76 28.50 32.66
C ILE A 301 17.60 29.79 32.70
N ALA A 302 17.59 30.52 33.82
CA ALA A 302 18.49 31.67 34.01
C ALA A 302 19.98 31.29 33.85
N ALA A 303 20.40 30.13 34.38
CA ALA A 303 21.78 29.65 34.23
C ALA A 303 22.14 29.24 32.78
N ILE A 304 21.18 28.73 32.00
CA ILE A 304 21.32 28.46 30.56
C ILE A 304 21.56 29.77 29.80
N PHE A 305 20.68 30.75 29.95
CA PHE A 305 20.79 32.01 29.22
C PHE A 305 22.00 32.84 29.68
N ALA A 306 22.45 32.73 30.94
CA ALA A 306 23.70 33.34 31.39
C ALA A 306 24.97 32.88 30.63
N GLN A 307 24.93 31.77 29.87
CA GLN A 307 26.01 31.35 28.96
C GLN A 307 25.85 31.89 27.52
N ILE A 308 24.82 32.69 27.25
CA ILE A 308 24.51 33.29 25.96
C ILE A 308 24.82 34.80 26.02
N PRO A 309 25.84 35.29 25.28
CA PRO A 309 26.24 36.69 25.35
C PRO A 309 25.10 37.68 25.07
N ASN A 310 24.91 38.64 25.98
CA ASN A 310 23.88 39.68 25.92
C ASN A 310 22.44 39.14 25.90
N SER A 311 22.17 37.97 26.51
CA SER A 311 20.80 37.55 26.78
C SER A 311 20.14 38.42 27.84
N GLU A 312 18.83 38.61 27.74
CA GLU A 312 18.01 39.31 28.74
C GLU A 312 16.71 38.53 29.04
N ALA A 313 16.17 38.68 30.24
CA ALA A 313 14.88 38.08 30.59
C ALA A 313 13.73 38.83 29.90
N GLY A 314 12.76 38.10 29.39
CA GLY A 314 11.54 38.65 28.80
C GLY A 314 10.62 39.27 29.85
N THR A 315 9.82 40.24 29.42
CA THR A 315 8.92 41.04 30.29
C THR A 315 7.57 41.23 29.65
N GLY A 316 6.53 41.47 30.46
CA GLY A 316 5.17 41.64 29.96
C GLY A 316 4.65 40.32 29.44
N ASP A 317 4.16 40.28 28.20
CA ASP A 317 3.71 39.04 27.58
C ASP A 317 4.84 37.99 27.57
N LEU A 318 6.11 38.37 27.32
CA LEU A 318 7.26 37.44 27.28
C LEU A 318 7.82 37.03 28.68
N GLU A 319 7.06 37.22 29.77
CA GLU A 319 7.50 36.82 31.11
C GLU A 319 7.78 35.29 31.20
N GLY A 320 8.93 34.93 31.77
CA GLY A 320 9.41 33.55 31.87
C GLY A 320 10.25 33.06 30.67
N TYR A 321 10.35 33.85 29.60
CA TYR A 321 11.21 33.56 28.46
C TYR A 321 12.49 34.40 28.53
N TYR A 322 13.44 34.13 27.64
CA TYR A 322 14.65 34.93 27.48
C TYR A 322 14.87 35.30 26.02
N LEU A 323 15.36 36.52 25.82
CA LEU A 323 15.78 37.05 24.54
C LEU A 323 17.29 37.01 24.43
N TYR A 324 17.82 36.88 23.22
CA TYR A 324 19.24 36.97 22.89
C TYR A 324 19.43 37.65 21.53
N PRO A 325 20.60 38.25 21.23
CA PRO A 325 20.81 38.87 19.93
C PRO A 325 20.80 37.82 18.83
N CYS A 326 19.98 38.00 17.79
CA CYS A 326 19.83 37.05 16.68
C CYS A 326 21.11 36.77 15.87
N SER A 327 22.16 37.59 16.06
CA SER A 327 23.50 37.36 15.50
C SER A 327 24.38 36.44 16.35
N THR A 328 23.93 36.05 17.54
CA THR A 328 24.66 35.17 18.45
C THR A 328 24.43 33.72 18.05
N SER A 329 25.51 33.01 17.72
CA SER A 329 25.43 31.56 17.56
C SER A 329 25.32 30.90 18.93
N VAL A 330 24.32 30.04 19.10
CA VAL A 330 24.08 29.29 20.34
C VAL A 330 24.06 27.81 20.00
N THR A 331 24.87 27.01 20.68
CA THR A 331 24.85 25.55 20.59
C THR A 331 24.25 24.98 21.88
N ILE A 332 23.12 24.28 21.76
CA ILE A 332 22.46 23.60 22.87
C ILE A 332 22.60 22.08 22.71
N THR A 333 22.89 21.40 23.81
CA THR A 333 22.95 19.94 23.88
C THR A 333 22.26 19.44 25.15
N MET A 334 21.59 18.29 25.07
CA MET A 334 20.97 17.62 26.21
C MET A 334 21.57 16.22 26.36
N THR A 335 21.95 15.84 27.58
CA THR A 335 22.60 14.55 27.85
C THR A 335 21.71 13.67 28.72
N PHE A 336 21.24 12.56 28.17
CA PHE A 336 20.46 11.56 28.90
C PHE A 336 21.34 10.34 29.16
N SER A 337 21.39 9.87 30.41
CA SER A 337 22.33 8.82 30.85
C SER A 337 23.80 9.12 30.53
N SER A 338 24.30 8.67 29.38
CA SER A 338 25.70 8.85 28.94
C SER A 338 25.84 9.40 27.52
N ARG A 339 24.73 9.66 26.82
CA ARG A 339 24.75 10.19 25.45
C ARG A 339 24.24 11.61 25.39
N THR A 340 24.97 12.43 24.65
CA THR A 340 24.69 13.84 24.39
C THR A 340 24.09 14.00 23.01
N TRP A 341 22.96 14.69 22.94
CA TRP A 341 22.17 14.96 21.75
C TRP A 341 22.17 16.47 21.51
N SER A 342 22.34 16.90 20.25
CA SER A 342 22.33 18.33 19.90
C SER A 342 20.94 18.77 19.51
N ILE A 343 20.60 20.02 19.82
CA ILE A 343 19.41 20.72 19.29
C ILE A 343 19.91 21.66 18.19
N ASP A 344 19.30 21.61 17.00
CA ASP A 344 19.65 22.53 15.93
C ASP A 344 19.39 24.00 16.37
N PRO A 345 20.32 24.94 16.11
CA PRO A 345 20.15 26.34 16.53
C PRO A 345 18.87 27.01 16.05
N ALA A 346 18.28 26.59 14.93
CA ALA A 346 17.00 27.13 14.47
C ALA A 346 15.77 26.50 15.16
N ASP A 347 15.92 25.37 15.89
CA ASP A 347 14.89 24.92 16.84
C ASP A 347 14.99 25.64 18.19
N PHE A 348 16.19 26.08 18.57
CA PHE A 348 16.35 26.94 19.74
C PHE A 348 15.81 28.36 19.51
N LEU A 349 15.65 28.80 18.26
CA LEU A 349 15.06 30.08 17.88
C LEU A 349 13.53 29.95 17.79
N LEU A 350 12.83 30.30 18.87
CA LEU A 350 11.37 30.27 18.93
C LEU A 350 10.74 31.31 17.99
N MET A 351 11.13 32.59 18.15
CA MET A 351 10.63 33.69 17.33
C MET A 351 11.58 34.87 17.32
N ARG A 352 11.41 35.78 16.37
CA ARG A 352 12.05 37.10 16.38
C ARG A 352 11.14 38.11 17.06
N SER A 353 11.52 38.60 18.24
CA SER A 353 10.83 39.69 18.93
C SER A 353 11.07 41.02 18.23
N THR A 354 12.30 41.25 17.78
CA THR A 354 12.66 42.38 16.91
C THR A 354 13.58 41.90 15.76
N ASN A 355 13.99 42.81 14.87
CA ASN A 355 14.98 42.48 13.84
C ASN A 355 16.36 42.09 14.42
N THR A 356 16.63 42.43 15.68
CA THR A 356 17.92 42.19 16.35
C THR A 356 17.84 41.21 17.51
N MET A 357 16.66 41.00 18.13
CA MET A 357 16.47 40.13 19.29
C MET A 357 15.55 38.93 18.98
N CYS A 358 16.05 37.75 19.33
CA CYS A 358 15.43 36.44 19.16
C CYS A 358 15.02 35.89 20.52
N VAL A 359 13.87 35.22 20.59
CA VAL A 359 13.38 34.52 21.79
C VAL A 359 13.87 33.07 21.75
N GLY A 360 14.36 32.55 22.87
CA GLY A 360 14.77 31.15 22.97
C GLY A 360 13.59 30.20 23.22
N ALA A 361 13.69 28.98 22.69
CA ALA A 361 12.71 27.89 22.86
C ALA A 361 12.76 27.19 24.25
N PHE A 362 13.44 27.81 25.21
CA PHE A 362 13.61 27.33 26.58
C PHE A 362 12.98 28.36 27.53
N PHE A 363 12.08 27.91 28.42
CA PHE A 363 11.27 28.80 29.25
C PHE A 363 11.21 28.35 30.71
N ALA A 364 11.00 29.32 31.60
CA ALA A 364 10.90 29.15 33.04
C ALA A 364 9.56 28.52 33.43
N LEU A 365 9.64 27.39 34.14
CA LEU A 365 8.51 26.63 34.62
C LEU A 365 8.79 26.02 35.99
N ASP A 366 8.17 26.59 37.01
CA ASP A 366 8.19 26.03 38.36
C ASP A 366 6.88 25.26 38.60
N LEU A 367 6.88 23.97 38.26
CA LEU A 367 5.76 23.06 38.54
C LEU A 367 5.67 22.71 40.03
N SER A 368 4.48 22.32 40.48
CA SER A 368 4.19 21.93 41.85
C SER A 368 3.36 20.65 41.91
N GLY A 369 3.37 19.96 43.05
CA GLY A 369 2.69 18.67 43.22
C GLY A 369 3.59 17.51 42.84
N SER A 370 3.06 16.54 42.08
CA SER A 370 3.84 15.37 41.64
C SER A 370 4.82 15.69 40.51
N ALA A 371 4.50 16.69 39.67
CA ALA A 371 5.15 17.03 38.39
C ALA A 371 6.68 17.29 38.47
N PRO A 372 7.43 16.99 37.40
CA PRO A 372 8.87 17.03 37.36
C PRO A 372 9.35 18.44 37.10
N SER A 373 10.60 18.67 37.43
CA SER A 373 11.24 19.95 37.20
C SER A 373 11.49 20.26 35.71
N TRP A 374 11.43 19.27 34.81
CA TRP A 374 11.80 19.44 33.40
C TRP A 374 10.85 18.77 32.42
N ILE A 375 10.67 19.45 31.29
CA ILE A 375 9.90 19.05 30.12
C ILE A 375 10.78 19.14 28.89
N VAL A 376 10.76 18.12 28.03
CA VAL A 376 11.57 18.04 26.82
C VAL A 376 10.66 17.79 25.63
N GLY A 377 10.39 18.87 24.90
CA GLY A 377 9.42 18.94 23.84
C GLY A 377 9.93 18.76 22.40
N ASP A 378 9.12 19.09 21.39
CA ASP A 378 9.45 19.00 19.94
C ASP A 378 10.73 19.77 19.56
N THR A 379 11.06 20.85 20.27
CA THR A 379 12.34 21.57 20.18
C THR A 379 13.52 20.61 20.28
N PHE A 380 13.40 19.57 21.10
CA PHE A 380 14.31 18.44 21.15
C PHE A 380 13.87 17.29 20.22
N LEU A 381 12.59 16.88 20.24
CA LEU A 381 12.15 15.66 19.56
C LEU A 381 12.21 15.72 18.02
N LYS A 382 12.19 16.90 17.40
CA LYS A 382 12.47 17.06 15.94
C LYS A 382 13.92 16.76 15.56
N ASN A 383 14.84 16.64 16.53
CA ASN A 383 16.26 16.37 16.30
C ASN A 383 16.62 14.88 16.46
N VAL A 384 15.69 14.03 16.92
CA VAL A 384 15.93 12.61 17.21
C VAL A 384 14.76 11.73 16.78
N TYR A 385 15.03 10.48 16.45
CA TYR A 385 13.98 9.46 16.41
C TYR A 385 13.72 9.01 17.84
N SER A 386 12.48 9.07 18.32
CA SER A 386 12.14 8.81 19.73
C SER A 386 11.28 7.56 19.89
N VAL A 387 11.58 6.74 20.91
CA VAL A 387 10.97 5.43 21.11
C VAL A 387 10.59 5.22 22.57
N TYR A 388 9.33 4.92 22.81
CA TYR A 388 8.70 4.81 24.12
C TYR A 388 8.37 3.33 24.37
N ARG A 389 9.14 2.66 25.24
CA ARG A 389 9.04 1.21 25.49
C ARG A 389 8.33 0.92 26.80
N TYR A 390 7.32 0.06 26.73
CA TYR A 390 6.51 -0.40 27.86
C TYR A 390 7.24 -1.41 28.77
N ASN A 391 8.14 -2.26 28.24
CA ASN A 391 8.87 -3.23 29.07
C ASN A 391 10.29 -3.55 28.53
N PRO A 392 11.36 -3.33 29.32
CA PRO A 392 11.38 -2.53 30.55
C PRO A 392 10.98 -1.08 30.24
N PRO A 393 10.25 -0.40 31.14
CA PRO A 393 9.84 1.00 30.96
C PRO A 393 11.05 1.91 30.68
N SER A 394 11.09 2.51 29.48
CA SER A 394 12.22 3.35 29.06
C SER A 394 11.87 4.22 27.86
N VAL A 395 12.52 5.37 27.73
CA VAL A 395 12.54 6.16 26.50
C VAL A 395 13.91 5.98 25.84
N GLY A 396 13.94 5.87 24.51
CA GLY A 396 15.18 5.77 23.74
C GLY A 396 15.22 6.77 22.59
N PHE A 397 16.43 7.18 22.23
CA PHE A 397 16.68 8.10 21.12
C PHE A 397 17.68 7.51 20.13
N ALA A 398 17.49 7.82 18.85
CA ALA A 398 18.44 7.51 17.77
C ALA A 398 18.64 8.72 16.85
N ASN A 399 19.76 8.77 16.13
CA ASN A 399 20.01 9.82 15.14
C ASN A 399 19.03 9.65 13.97
N LEU A 400 18.45 10.74 13.48
CA LEU A 400 17.62 10.72 12.28
C LEU A 400 18.41 10.20 11.06
N SER A 401 17.74 9.46 10.18
CA SER A 401 18.32 9.00 8.92
C SER A 401 18.29 10.10 7.85
N SER A 402 19.00 9.86 6.74
CA SER A 402 18.86 10.68 5.52
C SER A 402 17.43 10.71 4.98
N ASN A 403 16.64 9.64 5.19
CA ASN A 403 15.27 9.56 4.70
C ASN A 403 14.33 10.41 5.58
N ALA A 404 14.50 10.35 6.91
CA ALA A 404 13.79 11.21 7.85
C ALA A 404 14.09 12.69 7.56
N LEU A 405 15.37 13.05 7.42
CA LEU A 405 15.76 14.42 7.06
C LEU A 405 15.22 14.87 5.69
N ALA A 406 15.05 13.95 4.73
CA ALA A 406 14.45 14.25 3.43
C ALA A 406 12.94 14.55 3.51
N GLN A 407 12.22 14.08 4.54
CA GLN A 407 10.80 14.41 4.74
C GLN A 407 10.56 15.86 5.20
N ASN A 408 11.60 16.61 5.56
CA ASN A 408 11.54 18.06 5.82
C ASN A 408 11.47 18.89 4.51
N ALA A 409 11.30 18.25 3.36
CA ALA A 409 11.13 18.91 2.07
C ALA A 409 9.69 19.43 1.87
N LEU A 410 9.57 20.62 1.29
CA LEU A 410 8.27 21.20 0.95
C LEU A 410 7.55 20.39 -0.14
N GLY A 411 6.22 20.29 -0.02
CA GLY A 411 5.35 19.82 -1.10
C GLY A 411 4.85 18.38 -0.97
N GLY A 412 5.10 17.69 0.14
CA GLY A 412 4.49 16.39 0.41
C GLY A 412 2.96 16.46 0.58
N THR A 413 2.29 15.34 0.35
CA THR A 413 0.84 15.19 0.56
C THR A 413 0.50 15.10 2.03
N LEU A 414 -0.55 15.81 2.49
CA LEU A 414 -1.05 15.63 3.85
C LEU A 414 -1.73 14.26 3.96
N PRO A 415 -1.50 13.50 5.05
CA PRO A 415 -2.17 12.23 5.26
C PRO A 415 -3.69 12.39 5.43
N SER A 416 -4.43 11.42 4.91
CA SER A 416 -5.87 11.29 5.08
C SER A 416 -6.20 10.56 6.37
N ALA A 417 -7.36 10.84 6.96
CA ALA A 417 -7.75 10.23 8.22
C ALA A 417 -7.98 8.71 8.10
N THR A 418 -7.44 7.94 9.04
CA THR A 418 -7.50 6.46 9.02
C THR A 418 -8.88 5.95 9.46
N ILE A 419 -9.88 6.03 8.57
CA ILE A 419 -11.20 5.39 8.77
C ILE A 419 -11.17 4.01 8.13
N GLY A 420 -11.24 2.95 8.94
CA GLY A 420 -11.34 1.59 8.42
C GLY A 420 -11.39 0.49 9.49
N SER A 421 -11.53 -0.74 9.00
CA SER A 421 -11.46 -2.00 9.75
C SER A 421 -10.11 -2.16 10.46
N SER A 422 -10.13 -2.22 11.79
CA SER A 422 -8.94 -2.57 12.57
C SER A 422 -8.84 -4.10 12.72
N PRO A 423 -7.85 -4.79 12.13
CA PRO A 423 -7.68 -6.24 12.26
C PRO A 423 -7.32 -6.70 13.68
N VAL A 424 -6.98 -5.76 14.58
CA VAL A 424 -6.56 -6.04 15.96
C VAL A 424 -7.49 -5.33 16.95
N THR A 425 -8.45 -6.09 17.49
CA THR A 425 -9.40 -5.61 18.51
C THR A 425 -8.94 -5.99 19.92
N ALA A 426 -8.88 -5.00 20.80
CA ALA A 426 -8.92 -5.17 22.25
C ALA A 426 -10.28 -4.70 22.79
N THR A 427 -10.59 -5.11 24.01
CA THR A 427 -11.72 -4.59 24.80
C THR A 427 -11.15 -3.92 26.04
N ALA A 428 -11.58 -2.69 26.32
CA ALA A 428 -11.26 -2.05 27.58
C ALA A 428 -11.87 -2.88 28.73
N ALA A 429 -11.10 -3.12 29.78
CA ALA A 429 -11.62 -3.86 30.93
C ALA A 429 -12.76 -3.04 31.57
N ALA A 430 -13.93 -3.66 31.72
CA ALA A 430 -15.02 -3.03 32.47
C ALA A 430 -14.56 -2.81 33.91
N ASN A 431 -14.36 -1.53 34.29
CA ASN A 431 -14.00 -1.18 35.66
C ASN A 431 -15.13 -1.63 36.59
N GLY A 432 -14.88 -2.71 37.34
CA GLY A 432 -15.79 -3.18 38.39
C GLY A 432 -16.03 -2.05 39.38
N ALA A 433 -17.30 -1.71 39.59
CA ALA A 433 -17.68 -0.53 40.37
C ALA A 433 -17.08 -0.52 41.78
N VAL A 434 -16.22 0.45 42.08
CA VAL A 434 -15.76 0.74 43.45
C VAL A 434 -15.65 2.25 43.69
N ALA A 435 -16.31 2.69 44.77
CA ALA A 435 -16.14 3.95 45.50
C ALA A 435 -16.34 5.28 44.76
N VAL A 436 -17.57 5.79 44.89
CA VAL A 436 -17.88 7.23 44.88
C VAL A 436 -16.96 7.98 45.87
N PRO A 437 -16.21 9.02 45.43
CA PRO A 437 -15.61 9.98 46.35
C PRO A 437 -16.72 10.81 47.03
N ASP A 438 -16.64 10.94 48.35
CA ASP A 438 -17.61 11.69 49.18
C ASP A 438 -17.88 13.11 48.63
N ALA A 439 -19.14 13.56 48.69
CA ALA A 439 -19.65 14.80 48.12
C ALA A 439 -19.09 16.10 48.75
N LYS A 440 -18.01 15.99 49.54
CA LYS A 440 -17.29 17.09 50.19
C LYS A 440 -16.16 17.70 49.35
N GLN A 441 -15.67 17.04 48.30
CA GLN A 441 -14.59 17.61 47.48
C GLN A 441 -15.07 18.58 46.39
N VAL A 442 -16.34 18.51 45.97
CA VAL A 442 -16.90 19.39 44.92
C VAL A 442 -17.28 20.78 45.47
N ALA A 443 -17.50 20.91 46.78
CA ALA A 443 -18.02 22.12 47.42
C ALA A 443 -16.96 23.18 47.81
N THR A 444 -15.69 23.05 47.39
CA THR A 444 -14.59 23.91 47.88
C THR A 444 -13.79 24.62 46.77
N MET A 445 -14.41 24.89 45.61
CA MET A 445 -13.76 25.63 44.50
C MET A 445 -14.44 26.96 44.10
N MET A 446 -15.33 27.53 44.92
CA MET A 446 -15.81 28.92 44.72
C MET A 446 -15.95 29.71 46.03
N GLY A 447 -15.20 30.80 46.18
CA GLY A 447 -15.71 31.99 46.88
C GLY A 447 -15.12 32.44 48.24
N ARG A 448 -13.84 32.85 48.26
CA ARG A 448 -13.29 34.02 49.02
C ARG A 448 -13.20 34.06 50.57
N THR A 449 -12.21 34.88 50.98
CA THR A 449 -12.07 35.71 52.21
C THR A 449 -11.57 35.10 53.54
N GLU A 450 -10.25 35.27 53.73
CA GLU A 450 -9.54 35.86 54.89
C GLU A 450 -9.42 35.21 56.29
N LEU A 451 -8.22 35.46 56.85
CA LEU A 451 -7.81 35.56 58.26
C LEU A 451 -7.69 34.30 59.15
N GLY A 452 -6.59 34.27 59.92
CA GLY A 452 -6.57 33.58 61.24
C GLY A 452 -5.42 32.58 61.46
N SER A 453 -4.25 33.07 61.86
CA SER A 453 -3.10 32.23 62.21
C SER A 453 -3.18 31.53 63.59
N SER A 454 -2.44 30.41 63.71
CA SER A 454 -1.73 29.96 64.93
C SER A 454 -2.51 29.29 66.09
N ALA A 455 -2.40 27.97 66.18
CA ALA A 455 -1.80 27.24 67.32
C ALA A 455 -1.65 25.73 66.95
N LYS A 456 -0.48 25.25 66.52
CA LYS A 456 0.64 24.72 67.33
C LYS A 456 0.26 23.66 68.39
N ASN A 457 0.81 22.47 68.17
CA ASN A 457 1.44 21.60 69.17
C ASN A 457 0.60 21.08 70.36
N GLN A 458 -0.09 19.95 70.15
CA GLN A 458 0.15 18.71 70.89
C GLN A 458 0.00 17.55 69.86
N VAL A 459 0.83 16.51 69.76
CA VAL A 459 1.84 15.98 70.68
C VAL A 459 3.17 15.76 69.95
N LYS A 460 4.25 16.35 70.45
CA LYS A 460 5.64 15.95 70.19
C LYS A 460 6.28 15.74 71.56
N GLN A 461 7.07 14.68 71.74
CA GLN A 461 7.63 14.21 73.03
C GLN A 461 6.54 13.58 73.95
N PHE A 462 6.79 12.55 74.76
CA PHE A 462 8.04 11.93 75.24
C PHE A 462 8.16 10.47 74.73
N VAL A 463 9.24 10.05 74.06
CA VAL A 463 10.53 9.60 74.64
C VAL A 463 10.40 8.29 75.47
N SER A 464 10.54 7.15 74.79
CA SER A 464 11.60 6.14 75.01
C SER A 464 11.48 5.12 73.86
N ALA A 465 12.53 4.61 73.22
CA ALA A 465 13.86 4.36 73.77
C ALA A 465 14.99 4.38 72.70
N ILE A 466 16.20 4.66 73.19
CA ILE A 466 17.52 4.20 72.66
C ILE A 466 18.09 4.95 71.44
N LEU A 467 18.99 5.90 71.76
CA LEU A 467 20.15 6.28 70.95
C LEU A 467 21.09 5.08 70.74
N MET A 468 21.77 5.03 69.58
CA MET A 468 23.15 4.54 69.29
C MET A 468 23.21 4.05 67.82
N VAL A 469 24.14 4.39 66.93
CA VAL A 469 25.30 5.34 66.86
C VAL A 469 25.43 5.79 65.38
N LEU A 470 26.05 6.95 65.09
CA LEU A 470 26.40 7.39 63.72
C LEU A 470 27.92 7.51 63.49
N ASN A 471 28.40 6.97 62.36
CA ASN A 471 29.58 7.41 61.55
C ASN A 471 31.03 7.28 62.15
N PRO A 472 32.14 7.56 61.40
CA PRO A 472 32.58 6.93 60.12
C PRO A 472 34.14 6.72 59.91
N PHE A 473 34.57 5.73 59.08
CA PHE A 473 35.89 5.63 58.33
C PHE A 473 37.26 5.83 59.10
N PRO A 474 38.52 5.81 58.54
CA PRO A 474 39.10 5.42 57.21
C PRO A 474 40.43 4.54 57.20
N MET A 475 40.97 4.27 55.99
CA MET A 475 42.42 4.12 55.58
C MET A 475 43.27 2.80 55.78
N PRO A 476 44.42 2.60 55.04
CA PRO A 476 45.07 1.28 54.76
C PRO A 476 46.56 1.09 55.20
N THR A 477 47.16 -0.14 55.11
CA THR A 477 48.52 -0.49 54.54
C THR A 477 49.13 -1.90 54.89
N SER A 478 49.92 -2.44 53.93
CA SER A 478 51.18 -3.26 53.97
C SER A 478 51.41 -4.63 54.69
N ASN A 479 51.99 -5.57 53.89
CA ASN A 479 53.20 -6.43 54.07
C ASN A 479 53.39 -7.60 55.09
N ASP A 480 54.05 -8.65 54.53
CA ASP A 480 55.13 -9.54 55.05
C ASP A 480 54.91 -10.94 55.71
N LYS A 481 55.34 -11.97 54.94
CA LYS A 481 56.27 -13.12 55.24
C LYS A 481 56.03 -14.25 56.29
N LYS A 482 56.38 -15.48 55.82
CA LYS A 482 56.91 -16.70 56.53
C LYS A 482 55.93 -17.50 57.44
N GLU A 483 56.08 -18.81 57.73
CA GLU A 483 56.86 -19.97 57.20
C GLU A 483 56.20 -21.32 57.63
N ARG A 484 56.52 -22.45 56.94
CA ARG A 484 56.54 -23.90 57.36
C ARG A 484 55.60 -24.41 58.49
N GLY A 485 54.93 -25.58 58.47
CA GLY A 485 54.85 -26.72 57.54
C GLY A 485 54.32 -28.01 58.25
N PHE A 486 54.24 -29.14 57.52
CA PHE A 486 54.05 -30.56 57.95
C PHE A 486 52.66 -31.27 58.00
N SER A 487 52.57 -32.34 57.18
CA SER A 487 51.81 -33.62 57.27
C SER A 487 50.27 -33.74 57.25
N ARG A 488 49.82 -34.65 56.37
CA ARG A 488 48.47 -35.20 56.02
C ARG A 488 48.02 -36.33 56.98
N PRO A 489 46.73 -36.80 57.05
CA PRO A 489 46.00 -37.37 55.89
C PRO A 489 44.44 -37.36 55.80
N ARG A 490 43.94 -37.64 54.57
CA ARG A 490 42.59 -38.12 54.13
C ARG A 490 41.33 -37.30 54.58
N SER A 491 40.65 -36.58 53.68
CA SER A 491 39.66 -37.16 52.74
C SER A 491 38.95 -36.09 51.86
N SER A 492 38.22 -36.55 50.82
CA SER A 492 37.25 -35.81 49.97
C SER A 492 37.77 -34.70 49.01
N ALA A 493 36.93 -34.41 48.00
CA ALA A 493 37.02 -33.38 46.94
C ALA A 493 38.18 -33.42 45.91
N ARG A 494 37.83 -33.70 44.64
CA ARG A 494 38.61 -33.30 43.44
C ARG A 494 38.10 -31.94 42.92
N PRO A 495 38.94 -31.08 42.33
CA PRO A 495 38.54 -29.74 41.91
C PRO A 495 37.74 -29.75 40.60
N SER A 496 36.68 -28.94 40.53
CA SER A 496 36.00 -28.62 39.28
C SER A 496 36.76 -27.50 38.54
N LEU A 497 37.28 -27.82 37.34
CA LEU A 497 37.63 -26.78 36.37
C LEU A 497 36.35 -26.03 36.00
N SER A 498 36.34 -24.70 36.07
CA SER A 498 35.11 -23.94 35.80
C SER A 498 34.73 -24.04 34.32
N TRP A 499 33.43 -24.27 34.07
CA TRP A 499 32.84 -24.44 32.74
C TRP A 499 33.17 -23.28 31.77
N ARG A 500 33.46 -22.09 32.31
CA ARG A 500 33.84 -20.89 31.56
C ARG A 500 35.19 -21.03 30.83
N ALA A 501 36.16 -21.75 31.39
CA ALA A 501 37.47 -21.93 30.77
C ALA A 501 37.42 -22.89 29.56
N ILE A 502 36.56 -23.91 29.61
CA ILE A 502 36.39 -24.88 28.52
C ILE A 502 35.54 -24.27 27.39
N MET A 503 34.49 -23.50 27.70
CA MET A 503 33.71 -22.77 26.69
C MET A 503 34.54 -21.72 25.95
N ALA A 504 35.42 -20.97 26.63
CA ALA A 504 36.27 -19.97 25.99
C ALA A 504 37.20 -20.56 24.92
N ALA A 505 37.81 -21.73 25.19
CA ALA A 505 38.69 -22.42 24.24
C ALA A 505 37.93 -22.94 23.00
N ILE A 506 36.71 -23.45 23.19
CA ILE A 506 35.86 -23.96 22.09
C ILE A 506 35.36 -22.81 21.21
N ILE A 507 34.95 -21.68 21.80
CA ILE A 507 34.50 -20.50 21.05
C ILE A 507 35.63 -19.90 20.20
N PHE A 508 36.86 -19.83 20.74
CA PHE A 508 38.01 -19.31 19.99
C PHE A 508 38.41 -20.21 18.81
N ALA A 509 38.31 -21.54 18.98
CA ALA A 509 38.57 -22.51 17.91
C ALA A 509 37.51 -22.47 16.78
N LEU A 510 36.24 -22.21 17.11
CA LEU A 510 35.17 -22.09 16.12
C LEU A 510 35.29 -20.80 15.29
N PHE A 511 35.60 -19.66 15.92
CA PHE A 511 35.82 -18.38 15.22
C PHE A 511 36.99 -18.42 14.23
N ALA A 512 38.07 -19.14 14.55
CA ALA A 512 39.21 -19.28 13.65
C ALA A 512 38.89 -20.05 12.35
N SER A 513 37.88 -20.93 12.35
CA SER A 513 37.52 -21.74 11.18
C SER A 513 36.66 -21.00 10.14
N ALA A 514 35.89 -20.00 10.55
CA ALA A 514 34.99 -19.24 9.68
C ALA A 514 35.75 -18.24 8.78
N MET A 515 36.77 -17.57 9.34
CA MET A 515 37.62 -16.61 8.63
C MET A 515 38.48 -17.24 7.52
N PHE A 516 38.80 -18.54 7.62
CA PHE A 516 39.69 -19.20 6.66
C PHE A 516 39.00 -19.69 5.37
N LYS A 517 37.66 -19.71 5.32
CA LYS A 517 36.90 -20.13 4.12
C LYS A 517 36.58 -19.01 3.12
N TRP A 518 36.55 -17.75 3.57
CA TRP A 518 36.20 -16.61 2.70
C TRP A 518 37.37 -16.11 1.84
N VAL A 519 38.62 -16.26 2.31
CA VAL A 519 39.81 -15.74 1.60
C VAL A 519 40.20 -16.61 0.38
N LEU A 520 39.85 -17.90 0.37
CA LEU A 520 40.28 -18.83 -0.69
C LEU A 520 39.35 -18.89 -1.92
N VAL A 521 38.08 -18.51 -1.80
CA VAL A 521 37.12 -18.56 -2.94
C VAL A 521 37.37 -17.42 -3.93
N GLY A 522 37.73 -16.22 -3.43
CA GLY A 522 38.00 -15.04 -4.28
C GLY A 522 39.29 -15.13 -5.12
N ILE A 523 40.17 -16.09 -4.82
CA ILE A 523 41.46 -16.25 -5.53
C ILE A 523 41.34 -17.18 -6.75
N TRP A 524 40.24 -17.95 -6.88
CA TRP A 524 40.11 -19.05 -7.85
C TRP A 524 39.22 -18.78 -9.07
N THR A 525 38.40 -17.73 -9.10
CA THR A 525 37.37 -17.55 -10.15
C THR A 525 37.78 -16.69 -11.35
N ARG A 526 38.82 -15.84 -11.25
CA ARG A 526 39.41 -15.04 -12.37
C ARG A 526 38.41 -14.42 -13.37
N GLN A 527 37.25 -13.95 -12.92
CA GLN A 527 36.31 -13.19 -13.74
C GLN A 527 36.22 -11.73 -13.26
N PRO A 528 36.23 -10.74 -14.17
CA PRO A 528 35.98 -9.36 -13.80
C PRO A 528 34.50 -9.20 -13.41
N LEU A 529 34.25 -8.56 -12.27
CA LEU A 529 32.91 -8.11 -11.89
C LEU A 529 32.54 -6.91 -12.76
N GLU A 530 31.62 -7.11 -13.70
CA GLU A 530 30.88 -5.99 -14.28
C GLU A 530 29.97 -5.40 -13.21
N ILE A 531 30.20 -4.12 -12.91
CA ILE A 531 29.30 -3.33 -12.08
C ILE A 531 28.13 -2.93 -12.97
N VAL A 532 26.98 -3.58 -12.81
CA VAL A 532 25.71 -3.07 -13.33
C VAL A 532 25.27 -1.92 -12.40
N PRO A 533 25.21 -0.67 -12.88
CA PRO A 533 24.81 0.45 -12.02
C PRO A 533 23.31 0.42 -11.76
N GLY A 534 22.92 0.36 -10.49
CA GLY A 534 21.55 0.62 -10.05
C GLY A 534 21.15 2.06 -10.41
N VAL A 535 19.98 2.22 -11.04
CA VAL A 535 19.61 3.43 -11.78
C VAL A 535 19.37 4.64 -10.87
N ALA A 536 19.86 5.80 -11.31
CA ALA A 536 19.52 7.10 -10.75
C ALA A 536 18.38 7.75 -11.56
N GLY A 537 17.36 8.27 -10.87
CA GLY A 537 16.38 9.21 -11.41
C GLY A 537 15.19 8.60 -12.15
N GLN A 538 14.11 8.30 -11.42
CA GLN A 538 12.77 8.22 -12.02
C GLN A 538 12.22 9.64 -12.28
N ASP A 539 12.70 10.21 -13.38
CA ASP A 539 12.12 11.38 -14.04
C ASP A 539 11.52 11.00 -15.40
N LYS A 540 11.32 9.68 -15.63
CA LYS A 540 10.96 9.09 -16.92
C LYS A 540 9.70 8.23 -16.86
N TRP A 541 8.97 8.21 -17.97
CA TRP A 541 7.79 7.39 -18.23
C TRP A 541 7.86 6.88 -19.67
N CYS A 542 7.66 5.58 -19.91
CA CYS A 542 7.83 4.96 -21.23
C CYS A 542 9.19 5.28 -21.88
N GLY A 543 10.26 5.40 -21.08
CA GLY A 543 11.60 5.81 -21.56
C GLY A 543 11.81 7.31 -21.81
N LYS A 544 10.76 8.16 -21.76
CA LYS A 544 10.81 9.60 -22.04
C LYS A 544 10.90 10.40 -20.74
N TYR A 545 11.67 11.48 -20.69
CA TYR A 545 11.65 12.38 -19.52
C TYR A 545 10.32 13.12 -19.41
N TYR A 546 9.75 13.27 -18.22
CA TYR A 546 8.48 13.97 -18.01
C TYR A 546 8.55 15.25 -17.17
N LYS A 547 9.64 15.50 -16.41
CA LYS A 547 9.73 16.71 -15.56
C LYS A 547 10.20 17.96 -16.32
N PRO A 548 9.78 19.18 -15.93
CA PRO A 548 10.22 20.43 -16.56
C PRO A 548 11.74 20.63 -16.58
N GLY A 549 12.24 21.14 -17.70
CA GLY A 549 13.66 21.47 -17.88
C GLY A 549 14.56 20.29 -18.23
N LEU A 550 14.02 19.07 -18.30
CA LEU A 550 14.73 17.90 -18.82
C LEU A 550 14.67 17.84 -20.37
N PRO A 551 15.68 17.26 -21.03
CA PRO A 551 15.73 17.21 -22.49
C PRO A 551 14.75 16.17 -23.05
N ALA A 552 14.27 16.40 -24.26
CA ALA A 552 13.60 15.36 -25.05
C ALA A 552 14.60 14.25 -25.39
N GLN A 553 14.18 12.99 -25.31
CA GLN A 553 14.96 11.82 -25.70
C GLN A 553 14.06 10.77 -26.38
N PRO A 554 14.56 10.03 -27.39
CA PRO A 554 13.84 8.87 -27.89
C PRO A 554 13.55 7.88 -26.75
N PRO A 555 12.32 7.35 -26.63
CA PRO A 555 11.97 6.37 -25.60
C PRO A 555 12.82 5.11 -25.72
N GLY A 556 13.11 4.71 -26.96
CA GLY A 556 13.73 3.44 -27.28
C GLY A 556 12.79 2.26 -27.09
N GLY A 557 13.28 1.06 -27.35
CA GLY A 557 12.45 -0.15 -27.30
C GLY A 557 11.50 -0.35 -28.47
N ASP A 558 11.64 0.48 -29.52
CA ASP A 558 10.81 0.54 -30.74
C ASP A 558 10.43 -0.85 -31.26
N PHE A 559 9.14 -1.09 -31.49
CA PHE A 559 8.68 -2.34 -32.04
C PHE A 559 9.16 -2.50 -33.50
N PRO A 560 9.81 -3.62 -33.87
CA PRO A 560 10.29 -3.84 -35.22
C PRO A 560 9.12 -4.16 -36.17
N VAL A 561 8.49 -3.12 -36.72
CA VAL A 561 7.40 -3.26 -37.71
C VAL A 561 7.95 -3.92 -38.99
N PRO A 562 7.37 -5.05 -39.43
CA PRO A 562 7.75 -5.73 -40.66
C PRO A 562 7.66 -4.85 -41.92
N THR A 563 8.69 -4.92 -42.77
CA THR A 563 8.65 -4.31 -44.09
C THR A 563 7.67 -5.02 -45.01
N THR A 564 6.82 -4.27 -45.71
CA THR A 564 5.94 -4.82 -46.75
C THR A 564 6.74 -5.36 -47.94
N SER A 565 6.47 -6.62 -48.29
CA SER A 565 6.99 -7.35 -49.44
C SER A 565 6.27 -6.96 -50.73
N THR A 566 7.03 -6.78 -51.81
CA THR A 566 6.47 -6.56 -53.17
C THR A 566 5.95 -7.83 -53.83
N LYS A 567 6.06 -8.99 -53.15
CA LYS A 567 5.56 -10.29 -53.59
C LYS A 567 4.68 -10.92 -52.50
N PRO A 568 3.62 -11.67 -52.86
CA PRO A 568 2.83 -12.38 -51.87
C PRO A 568 3.69 -13.32 -51.01
N LEU A 569 3.39 -13.36 -49.73
CA LEU A 569 3.94 -14.31 -48.77
C LEU A 569 2.80 -15.22 -48.29
N LEU A 570 3.10 -16.48 -48.00
CA LEU A 570 2.22 -17.37 -47.27
C LEU A 570 2.62 -17.36 -45.80
N ARG A 571 1.73 -16.91 -44.93
CA ARG A 571 1.81 -17.16 -43.49
C ARG A 571 1.10 -18.47 -43.20
N PHE A 572 1.88 -19.53 -43.04
CA PHE A 572 1.42 -20.83 -42.57
C PHE A 572 1.67 -20.93 -41.07
N GLU A 573 0.61 -21.20 -40.30
CA GLU A 573 0.62 -21.28 -38.85
C GLU A 573 -0.05 -22.60 -38.41
N CYS A 574 0.45 -23.18 -37.32
CA CYS A 574 -0.22 -24.27 -36.62
C CYS A 574 -0.07 -24.16 -35.10
N TRP A 575 -1.07 -24.61 -34.37
CA TRP A 575 -1.13 -24.46 -32.91
C TRP A 575 -2.12 -25.44 -32.26
N PRO A 576 -2.04 -25.70 -30.93
CA PRO A 576 -3.01 -26.56 -30.24
C PRO A 576 -4.43 -25.97 -30.20
N GLY A 577 -5.42 -26.87 -30.26
CA GLY A 577 -6.84 -26.50 -30.14
C GLY A 577 -7.29 -26.08 -28.75
N LEU A 578 -6.56 -26.44 -27.69
CA LEU A 578 -6.75 -25.99 -26.31
C LEU A 578 -5.39 -25.72 -25.64
N ARG A 579 -5.35 -24.77 -24.70
CA ARG A 579 -4.13 -24.42 -23.95
C ARG A 579 -4.45 -24.23 -22.47
N PRO A 580 -3.79 -24.92 -21.52
CA PRO A 580 -3.10 -26.20 -21.73
C PRO A 580 -4.11 -27.32 -22.05
N TYR A 581 -3.66 -28.45 -22.59
CA TYR A 581 -4.39 -29.71 -22.45
C TYR A 581 -4.07 -30.33 -21.08
N VAL A 582 -5.05 -30.97 -20.43
CA VAL A 582 -4.86 -31.57 -19.10
C VAL A 582 -5.21 -33.05 -19.11
N SER A 583 -4.29 -33.91 -18.70
CA SER A 583 -4.54 -35.35 -18.64
C SER A 583 -5.66 -35.70 -17.66
N GLY A 584 -6.50 -36.68 -18.01
CA GLY A 584 -7.75 -37.00 -17.29
C GLY A 584 -8.95 -36.13 -17.69
N LEU A 585 -8.74 -34.85 -18.01
CA LEU A 585 -9.78 -33.94 -18.55
C LEU A 585 -9.86 -34.01 -20.08
N ASP A 586 -8.71 -34.15 -20.74
CA ASP A 586 -8.53 -34.17 -22.19
C ASP A 586 -7.97 -35.51 -22.65
N SER A 587 -8.86 -36.45 -22.97
CA SER A 587 -8.50 -37.75 -23.56
C SER A 587 -8.07 -37.64 -25.03
N THR A 588 -8.53 -36.59 -25.72
CA THR A 588 -8.18 -36.23 -27.09
C THR A 588 -7.57 -34.84 -27.16
N GLY A 589 -6.68 -34.64 -28.13
CA GLY A 589 -6.17 -33.32 -28.50
C GLY A 589 -6.50 -33.00 -29.95
N SER A 590 -6.24 -31.77 -30.36
CA SER A 590 -6.26 -31.40 -31.78
C SER A 590 -5.26 -30.30 -32.12
N ILE A 591 -4.79 -30.32 -33.37
CA ILE A 591 -3.96 -29.26 -33.95
C ILE A 591 -4.83 -28.49 -34.95
N LEU A 592 -4.74 -27.17 -34.86
CA LEU A 592 -5.39 -26.22 -35.77
C LEU A 592 -4.35 -25.70 -36.76
N PHE A 593 -4.78 -25.44 -37.99
CA PHE A 593 -3.92 -24.90 -39.05
C PHE A 593 -4.57 -23.69 -39.73
N SER A 594 -3.74 -22.74 -40.17
CA SER A 594 -4.14 -21.63 -41.03
C SER A 594 -3.08 -21.32 -42.08
N ALA A 595 -3.54 -20.90 -43.25
CA ALA A 595 -2.72 -20.50 -44.39
C ALA A 595 -3.32 -19.22 -44.97
N SER A 596 -2.69 -18.08 -44.67
CA SER A 596 -3.12 -16.76 -45.14
C SER A 596 -2.10 -16.19 -46.10
N VAL A 597 -2.57 -15.62 -47.22
CA VAL A 597 -1.71 -14.78 -48.07
C VAL A 597 -1.58 -13.42 -47.39
N VAL A 598 -0.34 -12.99 -47.17
CA VAL A 598 0.02 -11.73 -46.52
C VAL A 598 1.09 -11.02 -47.34
N ASP A 599 1.27 -9.73 -47.11
CA ASP A 599 2.31 -8.90 -47.71
C ASP A 599 3.41 -8.50 -46.71
N GLN A 600 3.35 -8.94 -45.46
CA GLN A 600 4.34 -8.66 -44.40
C GLN A 600 4.83 -9.94 -43.72
N SER A 601 6.03 -9.90 -43.13
CA SER A 601 6.52 -11.01 -42.29
C SER A 601 5.79 -11.05 -40.93
N PRO A 602 5.67 -12.22 -40.27
CA PRO A 602 6.17 -13.54 -40.66
C PRO A 602 5.38 -14.13 -41.83
N GLY A 603 6.10 -14.58 -42.85
CA GLY A 603 5.55 -15.18 -44.06
C GLY A 603 6.67 -15.64 -44.99
N THR A 604 6.45 -16.70 -45.76
CA THR A 604 7.42 -17.26 -46.72
C THR A 604 7.00 -16.91 -48.14
N ALA A 605 7.95 -16.65 -49.05
CA ALA A 605 7.63 -16.32 -50.44
C ALA A 605 6.70 -17.36 -51.10
N PHE A 606 5.63 -16.88 -51.72
CA PHE A 606 4.55 -17.71 -52.28
C PHE A 606 4.05 -17.12 -53.59
N ASP A 607 3.84 -17.95 -54.60
CA ASP A 607 3.22 -17.55 -55.86
C ASP A 607 1.83 -18.20 -55.97
N PRO A 608 0.73 -17.46 -55.74
CA PRO A 608 -0.63 -18.01 -55.80
C PRO A 608 -0.97 -18.66 -57.15
N LEU A 609 -0.37 -18.19 -58.25
CA LEU A 609 -0.62 -18.71 -59.59
C LEU A 609 0.16 -19.99 -59.86
N LYS A 610 1.43 -20.05 -59.44
CA LYS A 610 2.31 -21.23 -59.62
C LYS A 610 2.01 -22.32 -58.58
N ASP A 611 2.02 -21.96 -57.31
CA ASP A 611 1.93 -22.88 -56.18
C ASP A 611 0.48 -23.25 -55.83
N GLY A 612 -0.49 -22.44 -56.26
CA GLY A 612 -1.91 -22.72 -56.09
C GLY A 612 -2.40 -22.64 -54.63
N PRO A 613 -3.74 -22.72 -54.42
CA PRO A 613 -4.32 -22.43 -53.11
C PRO A 613 -4.37 -23.63 -52.16
N VAL A 614 -4.16 -24.87 -52.59
CA VAL A 614 -4.41 -26.06 -51.74
C VAL A 614 -3.11 -26.69 -51.26
N PHE A 615 -3.02 -26.93 -49.95
CA PHE A 615 -1.89 -27.54 -49.26
C PHE A 615 -2.33 -28.83 -48.53
N ARG A 616 -1.47 -29.86 -48.52
CA ARG A 616 -1.56 -30.97 -47.57
C ARG A 616 -0.83 -30.57 -46.30
N VAL A 617 -1.48 -30.66 -45.16
CA VAL A 617 -0.86 -30.34 -43.87
C VAL A 617 -0.53 -31.60 -43.07
N SER A 618 0.45 -31.48 -42.18
CA SER A 618 0.85 -32.49 -41.22
C SER A 618 1.44 -31.82 -39.98
N ALA A 619 1.33 -32.48 -38.82
CA ALA A 619 1.89 -32.03 -37.55
C ALA A 619 2.62 -33.16 -36.82
N GLN A 620 3.63 -32.78 -36.04
CA GLN A 620 4.37 -33.66 -35.14
C GLN A 620 4.51 -33.01 -33.77
N ILE A 621 4.36 -33.79 -32.70
CA ILE A 621 4.61 -33.36 -31.32
C ILE A 621 5.81 -34.17 -30.80
N ASP A 622 6.91 -33.49 -30.43
CA ASP A 622 8.22 -34.12 -30.12
C ASP A 622 8.61 -35.21 -31.16
N GLY A 623 8.45 -34.89 -32.45
CA GLY A 623 8.74 -35.80 -33.58
C GLY A 623 7.72 -36.92 -33.83
N LYS A 624 6.65 -37.01 -33.03
CA LYS A 624 5.60 -38.03 -33.21
C LYS A 624 4.47 -37.51 -34.07
N ASN A 625 4.20 -38.19 -35.19
CA ASN A 625 3.17 -37.80 -36.16
C ASN A 625 1.76 -37.76 -35.54
N VAL A 626 1.14 -36.58 -35.62
CA VAL A 626 -0.29 -36.38 -35.42
C VAL A 626 -0.98 -36.70 -36.75
N THR A 627 -1.76 -37.78 -36.79
CA THR A 627 -2.56 -38.15 -37.97
C THR A 627 -3.91 -37.41 -37.98
N PRO A 628 -4.51 -37.06 -39.16
CA PRO A 628 -4.17 -37.53 -40.51
C PRO A 628 -3.80 -36.41 -41.52
N ASN A 629 -3.46 -36.79 -42.76
CA ASN A 629 -3.21 -35.87 -43.90
C ASN A 629 -4.46 -35.04 -44.30
N SER A 630 -4.77 -33.96 -43.57
CA SER A 630 -5.81 -33.01 -43.98
C SER A 630 -5.34 -32.05 -45.07
N THR A 631 -6.29 -31.38 -45.73
CA THR A 631 -6.02 -30.39 -46.78
C THR A 631 -6.56 -29.03 -46.37
N LEU A 632 -5.74 -27.99 -46.57
CA LEU A 632 -6.02 -26.60 -46.22
C LEU A 632 -6.00 -25.74 -47.49
N SER A 633 -6.94 -24.80 -47.61
CA SER A 633 -6.88 -23.78 -48.66
C SER A 633 -6.22 -22.51 -48.13
N SER A 634 -5.47 -21.78 -48.97
CA SER A 634 -5.19 -20.37 -48.76
C SER A 634 -6.51 -19.64 -48.55
N ASN A 635 -6.58 -18.82 -47.51
CA ASN A 635 -7.77 -18.10 -47.04
C ASN A 635 -8.81 -18.96 -46.28
N ALA A 636 -8.51 -20.23 -45.97
CA ALA A 636 -9.33 -21.02 -45.03
C ALA A 636 -8.79 -20.89 -43.59
N ILE A 637 -9.71 -20.67 -42.65
CA ILE A 637 -9.43 -20.69 -41.21
C ILE A 637 -9.89 -22.05 -40.66
N ILE A 638 -8.95 -22.77 -40.04
CA ILE A 638 -9.12 -24.07 -39.35
C ILE A 638 -9.37 -25.27 -40.28
N GLY A 639 -8.27 -25.88 -40.72
CA GLY A 639 -8.19 -27.34 -40.69
C GLY A 639 -8.00 -27.81 -39.24
N GLU A 640 -8.62 -28.93 -38.84
CA GLU A 640 -8.45 -29.53 -37.50
C GLU A 640 -8.08 -31.01 -37.61
N ASP A 641 -6.88 -31.38 -37.14
CA ASP A 641 -6.47 -32.77 -36.99
C ASP A 641 -6.67 -33.21 -35.54
N LYS A 642 -7.56 -34.20 -35.32
CA LYS A 642 -7.87 -34.74 -33.99
C LYS A 642 -7.09 -36.01 -33.70
N PHE A 643 -6.58 -36.13 -32.48
CA PHE A 643 -5.75 -37.26 -32.05
C PHE A 643 -6.07 -37.72 -30.62
N THR A 644 -5.55 -38.88 -30.25
CA THR A 644 -5.67 -39.45 -28.89
C THR A 644 -4.29 -39.51 -28.25
N TRP A 645 -4.11 -38.92 -27.07
CA TRP A 645 -2.81 -38.85 -26.37
C TRP A 645 -2.17 -40.22 -26.16
N SER A 646 -2.96 -41.22 -25.76
CA SER A 646 -2.51 -42.60 -25.56
C SER A 646 -1.99 -43.27 -26.84
N LYS A 647 -2.51 -42.90 -28.02
CA LYS A 647 -2.05 -43.44 -29.32
C LYS A 647 -0.75 -42.79 -29.80
N LEU A 648 -0.49 -41.53 -29.44
CA LEU A 648 0.81 -40.89 -29.67
C LEU A 648 1.90 -41.42 -28.73
N GLY A 649 1.51 -42.07 -27.62
CA GLY A 649 2.46 -42.50 -26.58
C GLY A 649 3.20 -41.30 -25.96
N ILE A 650 2.53 -40.16 -25.83
CA ILE A 650 3.05 -38.97 -25.13
C ILE A 650 2.50 -39.00 -23.70
N THR A 651 3.40 -38.99 -22.72
CA THR A 651 3.09 -38.96 -21.29
C THR A 651 3.02 -37.51 -20.81
N PRO A 652 1.99 -37.06 -20.09
CA PRO A 652 1.88 -35.65 -19.68
C PRO A 652 3.06 -35.19 -18.79
N ARG A 653 3.49 -33.93 -18.93
CA ARG A 653 4.60 -33.30 -18.17
C ARG A 653 4.37 -31.79 -18.02
N LYS A 654 5.10 -31.12 -17.11
CA LYS A 654 5.01 -29.64 -16.97
C LYS A 654 5.72 -28.90 -18.10
N ASP A 655 6.84 -29.43 -18.59
CA ASP A 655 7.57 -28.85 -19.72
C ASP A 655 6.77 -28.94 -21.03
N VAL A 656 6.81 -27.86 -21.83
CA VAL A 656 6.14 -27.81 -23.14
C VAL A 656 6.68 -28.87 -24.11
N TYR A 657 5.84 -29.23 -25.09
CA TYR A 657 6.20 -30.06 -26.24
C TYR A 657 6.49 -29.17 -27.45
N ASN A 658 7.44 -29.58 -28.27
CA ASN A 658 7.68 -28.94 -29.57
C ASN A 658 6.64 -29.43 -30.59
N LEU A 659 5.89 -28.50 -31.17
CA LEU A 659 4.95 -28.76 -32.26
C LEU A 659 5.55 -28.27 -33.57
N THR A 660 5.90 -29.18 -34.46
CA THR A 660 6.40 -28.85 -35.80
C THR A 660 5.39 -29.26 -36.85
N CYS A 661 5.04 -28.36 -37.77
CA CYS A 661 4.07 -28.60 -38.83
C CYS A 661 4.63 -28.31 -40.20
N THR A 662 4.10 -28.99 -41.21
CA THR A 662 4.46 -28.80 -42.61
C THR A 662 3.20 -28.67 -43.47
N ALA A 663 3.16 -27.67 -44.35
CA ALA A 663 2.18 -27.52 -45.42
C ALA A 663 2.86 -27.72 -46.78
N THR A 664 2.41 -28.68 -47.57
CA THR A 664 2.95 -28.99 -48.90
C THR A 664 1.95 -28.61 -49.97
N SER A 665 2.30 -27.75 -50.92
CA SER A 665 1.42 -27.42 -52.06
C SER A 665 1.04 -28.69 -52.83
N VAL A 666 -0.26 -28.86 -53.09
CA VAL A 666 -0.79 -29.94 -53.94
C VAL A 666 -0.41 -29.75 -55.41
N LYS A 667 -0.13 -28.51 -55.84
CA LYS A 667 0.13 -28.16 -57.25
C LYS A 667 1.61 -28.13 -57.60
N SER A 668 2.46 -27.50 -56.78
CA SER A 668 3.90 -27.33 -57.06
C SER A 668 4.81 -28.18 -56.18
N GLY A 669 4.29 -28.77 -55.09
CA GLY A 669 5.09 -29.56 -54.14
C GLY A 669 5.99 -28.74 -53.21
N ILE A 670 5.96 -27.40 -53.28
CA ILE A 670 6.72 -26.55 -52.34
C ILE A 670 6.22 -26.74 -50.90
N THR A 671 7.14 -26.75 -49.93
CA THR A 671 6.86 -26.97 -48.52
C THR A 671 7.07 -25.70 -47.68
N PHE A 672 6.13 -25.46 -46.78
CA PHE A 672 6.17 -24.41 -45.76
C PHE A 672 6.20 -25.07 -44.38
N HIS A 673 6.96 -24.51 -43.45
CA HIS A 673 7.12 -25.06 -42.11
C HIS A 673 6.73 -24.04 -41.04
N HIS A 674 6.15 -24.52 -39.95
CA HIS A 674 5.83 -23.74 -38.75
C HIS A 674 6.26 -24.52 -37.52
N SER A 675 6.73 -23.83 -36.48
CA SER A 675 7.00 -24.42 -35.17
C SER A 675 6.30 -23.60 -34.08
N SER A 676 5.71 -24.30 -33.11
CA SER A 676 5.01 -23.72 -31.96
C SER A 676 5.17 -24.67 -30.78
N THR A 677 4.43 -24.46 -29.70
CA THR A 677 4.46 -25.32 -28.51
C THR A 677 3.08 -25.90 -28.19
N VAL A 678 3.08 -27.05 -27.51
CA VAL A 678 1.87 -27.67 -26.96
C VAL A 678 2.11 -27.99 -25.49
N THR A 679 1.22 -27.52 -24.63
CA THR A 679 1.27 -27.84 -23.20
C THR A 679 0.30 -29.00 -22.92
N TYR A 680 0.82 -30.15 -22.47
CA TYR A 680 0.00 -31.30 -22.04
C TYR A 680 0.36 -31.70 -20.61
N LEU A 681 -0.39 -31.14 -19.66
CA LEU A 681 -0.11 -31.20 -18.24
C LEU A 681 -0.58 -32.53 -17.61
N PRO A 682 0.04 -32.96 -16.51
CA PRO A 682 -0.46 -34.05 -15.67
C PRO A 682 -1.88 -33.76 -15.16
N PRO A 683 -2.62 -34.78 -14.66
CA PRO A 683 -3.88 -34.55 -13.97
C PRO A 683 -3.71 -33.49 -12.89
N LYS A 684 -4.61 -32.50 -12.88
CA LYS A 684 -4.54 -31.36 -11.98
C LYS A 684 -4.50 -31.83 -10.51
N PRO A 685 -3.48 -31.45 -9.72
CA PRO A 685 -3.42 -31.76 -8.29
C PRO A 685 -4.63 -31.24 -7.49
N ASP A 686 -4.90 -31.88 -6.35
CA ASP A 686 -5.94 -31.43 -5.39
C ASP A 686 -5.60 -30.10 -4.69
N SER A 687 -4.33 -29.68 -4.75
CA SER A 687 -3.84 -28.40 -4.24
C SER A 687 -4.11 -27.21 -5.18
N ILE A 688 -4.70 -27.44 -6.35
CA ILE A 688 -5.02 -26.42 -7.35
C ILE A 688 -6.54 -26.45 -7.59
N GLY A 689 -7.15 -25.27 -7.78
CA GLY A 689 -8.60 -25.11 -7.94
C GLY A 689 -9.17 -25.64 -9.26
N ASN A 690 -9.83 -24.79 -10.04
CA ASN A 690 -10.29 -25.16 -11.39
C ASN A 690 -9.20 -24.89 -12.43
N VAL A 691 -9.26 -25.63 -13.55
CA VAL A 691 -8.47 -25.33 -14.75
C VAL A 691 -9.20 -24.24 -15.54
N VAL A 692 -8.44 -23.25 -16.04
CA VAL A 692 -8.92 -22.30 -17.05
C VAL A 692 -8.09 -22.50 -18.30
N GLN A 693 -8.75 -22.83 -19.41
CA GLN A 693 -8.08 -23.11 -20.68
C GLN A 693 -8.39 -22.00 -21.69
N THR A 694 -7.57 -21.84 -22.72
CA THR A 694 -7.86 -20.98 -23.88
C THR A 694 -8.28 -21.85 -25.07
N ASP A 695 -9.39 -21.53 -25.74
CA ASP A 695 -9.73 -22.12 -27.04
C ASP A 695 -8.81 -21.56 -28.13
N GLY A 696 -8.02 -22.44 -28.75
CA GLY A 696 -7.09 -22.06 -29.80
C GLY A 696 -7.76 -21.43 -31.02
N ARG A 697 -9.06 -21.65 -31.26
CA ARG A 697 -9.76 -21.07 -32.42
C ARG A 697 -10.08 -19.58 -32.23
N THR A 698 -10.37 -19.19 -31.00
CA THR A 698 -11.08 -17.94 -30.71
C THR A 698 -10.35 -17.03 -29.74
N GLY A 699 -9.38 -17.55 -28.98
CA GLY A 699 -8.76 -16.85 -27.85
C GLY A 699 -9.64 -16.81 -26.59
N ALA A 700 -10.85 -17.36 -26.63
CA ALA A 700 -11.77 -17.35 -25.49
C ALA A 700 -11.19 -18.12 -24.30
N LEU A 701 -11.32 -17.57 -23.10
CA LEU A 701 -11.15 -18.34 -21.88
C LEU A 701 -12.32 -19.31 -21.72
N LEU A 702 -11.99 -20.56 -21.41
CA LEU A 702 -12.91 -21.65 -21.14
C LEU A 702 -12.86 -21.99 -19.65
N VAL A 703 -14.01 -21.82 -19.00
CA VAL A 703 -14.21 -22.11 -17.58
C VAL A 703 -15.11 -23.34 -17.41
N PRO A 704 -15.00 -24.10 -16.30
CA PRO A 704 -15.88 -25.23 -16.03
C PRO A 704 -17.30 -24.78 -15.69
N GLU A 705 -18.28 -25.49 -16.23
CA GLU A 705 -19.70 -25.41 -15.90
C GLU A 705 -20.25 -26.85 -15.79
N GLY A 706 -20.27 -27.39 -14.57
CA GLY A 706 -20.47 -28.82 -14.35
C GLY A 706 -19.40 -29.65 -15.06
N ASP A 707 -19.81 -30.67 -15.83
CA ASP A 707 -18.90 -31.51 -16.64
C ASP A 707 -18.45 -30.84 -17.96
N LYS A 708 -18.95 -29.63 -18.26
CA LYS A 708 -18.65 -28.91 -19.50
C LYS A 708 -17.60 -27.82 -19.29
N ARG A 709 -17.04 -27.36 -20.41
CA ARG A 709 -16.21 -26.16 -20.50
C ARG A 709 -16.93 -25.18 -21.41
N VAL A 710 -17.13 -23.94 -20.95
CA VAL A 710 -17.87 -22.90 -21.65
C VAL A 710 -17.04 -21.63 -21.79
N PRO A 711 -17.18 -20.89 -22.90
CA PRO A 711 -16.48 -19.63 -23.07
C PRO A 711 -17.05 -18.57 -22.11
N ILE A 712 -16.16 -17.84 -21.45
CA ILE A 712 -16.49 -16.64 -20.67
C ILE A 712 -15.91 -15.42 -21.39
N LEU A 713 -16.71 -14.37 -21.54
CA LEU A 713 -16.25 -13.01 -21.88
C LEU A 713 -16.09 -12.25 -20.56
N PRO A 714 -14.87 -12.08 -20.03
CA PRO A 714 -14.68 -11.47 -18.72
C PRO A 714 -15.12 -10.01 -18.74
N PHE A 715 -16.05 -9.67 -17.84
CA PHE A 715 -16.64 -8.34 -17.74
C PHE A 715 -16.83 -8.01 -16.25
N GLY A 716 -16.05 -7.04 -15.77
CA GLY A 716 -15.87 -6.73 -14.35
C GLY A 716 -15.06 -5.44 -14.17
N PHE A 717 -14.55 -5.18 -12.97
CA PHE A 717 -13.86 -3.94 -12.60
C PHE A 717 -12.61 -4.23 -11.77
N TYR A 718 -11.65 -3.29 -11.78
CA TYR A 718 -10.74 -3.13 -10.65
C TYR A 718 -11.53 -2.59 -9.45
N THR A 719 -11.42 -3.29 -8.34
CA THR A 719 -12.20 -3.01 -7.13
C THR A 719 -11.27 -2.84 -5.94
N GLY A 720 -11.46 -1.80 -5.13
CA GLY A 720 -10.60 -1.57 -3.95
C GLY A 720 -10.72 -2.72 -2.95
N PHE A 721 -9.60 -3.31 -2.51
CA PHE A 721 -9.64 -4.30 -1.44
C PHE A 721 -9.79 -3.62 -0.06
N GLY A 722 -8.74 -2.96 0.40
CA GLY A 722 -8.69 -2.28 1.71
C GLY A 722 -9.54 -1.02 1.71
N GLY A 723 -10.34 -0.83 2.76
CA GLY A 723 -11.29 0.28 2.84
C GLY A 723 -12.63 0.02 2.13
N TYR A 724 -12.86 -1.19 1.59
CA TYR A 724 -14.01 -1.44 0.72
C TYR A 724 -14.48 -2.92 0.76
N LEU A 725 -13.92 -3.80 -0.08
CA LEU A 725 -14.31 -5.22 -0.09
C LEU A 725 -13.98 -5.92 1.24
N ASP A 726 -12.88 -5.52 1.89
CA ASP A 726 -12.44 -6.05 3.18
C ASP A 726 -13.38 -5.66 4.36
N GLN A 727 -14.22 -4.64 4.16
CA GLN A 727 -15.15 -4.09 5.15
C GLN A 727 -16.60 -4.50 4.90
N ASN A 728 -17.02 -4.66 3.64
CA ASN A 728 -18.39 -5.02 3.32
C ASN A 728 -18.50 -6.05 2.18
N LEU A 729 -18.69 -7.32 2.57
CA LEU A 729 -18.89 -8.41 1.63
C LEU A 729 -20.17 -8.27 0.77
N THR A 730 -21.17 -7.48 1.17
CA THR A 730 -22.40 -7.32 0.36
C THR A 730 -22.14 -6.58 -0.96
N ILE A 731 -21.01 -5.87 -1.08
CA ILE A 731 -20.58 -5.27 -2.34
C ILE A 731 -20.44 -6.35 -3.44
N LEU A 732 -19.99 -7.56 -3.07
CA LEU A 732 -19.86 -8.68 -4.00
C LEU A 732 -21.24 -9.20 -4.45
N ASP A 733 -22.23 -9.21 -3.55
CA ASP A 733 -23.63 -9.52 -3.88
C ASP A 733 -24.20 -8.49 -4.86
N ASP A 734 -23.94 -7.19 -4.63
CA ASP A 734 -24.36 -6.11 -5.54
C ASP A 734 -23.72 -6.30 -6.93
N ILE A 735 -22.39 -6.46 -7.00
CA ILE A 735 -21.63 -6.73 -8.23
C ILE A 735 -22.22 -7.93 -8.99
N LYS A 736 -22.54 -9.03 -8.28
CA LYS A 736 -23.16 -10.20 -8.91
C LYS A 736 -24.56 -9.91 -9.44
N SER A 737 -25.38 -9.20 -8.67
CA SER A 737 -26.76 -8.82 -9.06
C SER A 737 -26.80 -7.85 -10.24
N GLU A 738 -25.73 -7.09 -10.42
CA GLU A 738 -25.55 -6.13 -11.51
C GLU A 738 -25.10 -6.77 -12.82
N GLY A 739 -24.76 -8.06 -12.82
CA GLY A 739 -24.46 -8.85 -14.03
C GLY A 739 -22.97 -9.04 -14.34
N TYR A 740 -22.08 -8.54 -13.48
CA TYR A 740 -20.64 -8.76 -13.63
C TYR A 740 -20.28 -10.23 -13.34
N ASN A 741 -19.23 -10.71 -14.01
CA ASN A 741 -18.83 -12.12 -13.93
C ASN A 741 -17.46 -12.35 -13.27
N PHE A 742 -16.65 -11.30 -13.10
CA PHE A 742 -15.42 -11.35 -12.30
C PHE A 742 -15.25 -10.09 -11.44
N VAL A 743 -14.36 -10.18 -10.44
CA VAL A 743 -13.84 -9.05 -9.66
C VAL A 743 -12.31 -9.11 -9.68
N HIS A 744 -11.67 -7.94 -9.75
CA HIS A 744 -10.23 -7.77 -9.60
C HIS A 744 -9.95 -6.93 -8.35
N PRO A 745 -9.80 -7.55 -7.17
CA PRO A 745 -9.42 -6.84 -5.96
C PRO A 745 -8.00 -6.27 -6.09
N VAL A 746 -7.84 -4.95 -5.98
CA VAL A 746 -6.54 -4.27 -5.97
C VAL A 746 -5.92 -4.40 -4.57
N PRO A 747 -4.65 -4.82 -4.40
CA PRO A 747 -4.05 -5.02 -3.08
C PRO A 747 -4.06 -3.73 -2.26
N THR A 748 -4.30 -3.84 -0.95
CA THR A 748 -3.18 -4.11 -0.04
C THR A 748 -3.03 -5.56 0.43
N PHE A 749 -4.11 -6.34 0.49
CA PHE A 749 -4.13 -7.74 0.98
C PHE A 749 -3.50 -7.98 2.37
N ASP A 750 -3.29 -6.91 3.13
CA ASP A 750 -2.69 -6.85 4.46
C ASP A 750 -3.53 -7.59 5.51
N ASN A 751 -4.85 -7.53 5.39
CA ASN A 751 -5.77 -8.34 6.20
C ASN A 751 -6.06 -9.69 5.53
N ALA A 752 -5.18 -10.66 5.75
CA ALA A 752 -5.34 -12.03 5.24
C ALA A 752 -6.65 -12.72 5.63
N THR A 753 -7.30 -12.35 6.75
CA THR A 753 -8.61 -12.92 7.13
C THR A 753 -9.74 -12.32 6.31
N ALA A 754 -9.71 -11.00 6.05
CA ALA A 754 -10.67 -10.36 5.16
C ALA A 754 -10.47 -10.81 3.71
N LEU A 755 -9.22 -11.07 3.28
CA LEU A 755 -8.94 -11.62 1.96
C LEU A 755 -9.62 -12.99 1.79
N GLU A 756 -9.41 -13.92 2.73
CA GLU A 756 -10.07 -15.23 2.67
C GLU A 756 -11.60 -15.12 2.66
N LEU A 757 -12.20 -14.20 3.43
CA LEU A 757 -13.65 -13.96 3.42
C LEU A 757 -14.17 -13.37 2.09
N VAL A 758 -13.43 -12.44 1.48
CA VAL A 758 -13.74 -11.89 0.15
C VAL A 758 -13.65 -12.99 -0.91
N LEU A 759 -12.59 -13.81 -0.88
CA LEU A 759 -12.40 -14.91 -1.82
C LEU A 759 -13.40 -16.06 -1.63
N ASP A 760 -13.76 -16.38 -0.38
CA ASP A 760 -14.85 -17.30 -0.05
C ASP A 760 -16.16 -16.79 -0.66
N ARG A 761 -16.54 -15.53 -0.39
CA ARG A 761 -17.80 -14.94 -0.88
C ARG A 761 -17.84 -14.84 -2.40
N MET A 762 -16.73 -14.52 -3.05
CA MET A 762 -16.62 -14.57 -4.51
C MET A 762 -16.82 -15.98 -5.06
N GLU A 763 -16.24 -17.02 -4.43
CA GLU A 763 -16.43 -18.42 -4.87
C GLU A 763 -17.89 -18.87 -4.66
N GLU A 764 -18.54 -18.49 -3.55
CA GLU A 764 -19.96 -18.74 -3.27
C GLU A 764 -20.90 -18.12 -4.32
N LEU A 765 -20.66 -16.86 -4.71
CA LEU A 765 -21.46 -16.14 -5.70
C LEU A 765 -21.15 -16.57 -7.15
N GLY A 766 -20.15 -17.43 -7.36
CA GLY A 766 -19.65 -17.74 -8.69
C GLY A 766 -19.17 -16.49 -9.43
N LEU A 767 -18.46 -15.60 -8.72
CA LEU A 767 -17.67 -14.51 -9.28
C LEU A 767 -16.25 -15.01 -9.50
N TRP A 768 -15.74 -14.84 -10.70
CA TRP A 768 -14.36 -15.14 -11.04
C TRP A 768 -13.40 -14.12 -10.40
N LEU A 769 -12.19 -14.57 -10.05
CA LEU A 769 -11.12 -13.76 -9.47
C LEU A 769 -10.04 -13.52 -10.52
N VAL A 770 -9.74 -12.25 -10.77
CA VAL A 770 -8.44 -11.84 -11.31
C VAL A 770 -7.57 -11.51 -10.10
N TYR A 771 -6.53 -12.31 -9.85
CA TYR A 771 -5.70 -12.15 -8.65
C TYR A 771 -4.53 -11.21 -8.93
N ASP A 772 -4.49 -10.08 -8.23
CA ASP A 772 -3.55 -8.99 -8.48
C ASP A 772 -2.24 -9.14 -7.70
N MET A 773 -1.12 -9.09 -8.42
CA MET A 773 0.24 -9.21 -7.88
C MET A 773 1.11 -7.98 -8.21
N ARG A 774 0.51 -6.82 -8.55
CA ARG A 774 1.21 -5.65 -9.10
C ARG A 774 2.38 -5.13 -8.27
N TRP A 775 2.30 -5.27 -6.94
CA TRP A 775 3.37 -4.90 -6.01
C TRP A 775 4.34 -6.05 -5.71
N ALA A 776 3.94 -7.29 -5.98
CA ALA A 776 4.67 -8.50 -5.65
C ALA A 776 5.54 -9.04 -6.79
N TYR A 777 5.18 -8.83 -8.05
CA TYR A 777 5.77 -9.57 -9.20
C TYR A 777 7.29 -9.42 -9.36
N LYS A 778 7.86 -8.28 -8.93
CA LYS A 778 9.32 -8.03 -8.92
C LYS A 778 10.07 -8.84 -7.84
N ASN A 779 9.38 -9.43 -6.87
CA ASN A 779 9.94 -10.26 -5.81
C ASN A 779 9.37 -11.68 -5.86
N LEU A 780 10.10 -12.58 -6.51
CA LEU A 780 9.73 -14.00 -6.69
C LEU A 780 9.45 -14.75 -5.37
N THR A 781 9.95 -14.27 -4.22
CA THR A 781 9.63 -14.86 -2.91
C THR A 781 8.18 -14.54 -2.50
N VAL A 782 7.73 -13.31 -2.75
CA VAL A 782 6.35 -12.88 -2.47
C VAL A 782 5.39 -13.54 -3.46
N VAL A 783 5.74 -13.56 -4.76
CA VAL A 783 4.97 -14.29 -5.79
C VAL A 783 4.75 -15.75 -5.41
N ARG A 784 5.80 -16.45 -4.92
CA ARG A 784 5.65 -17.84 -4.46
C ARG A 784 4.71 -17.95 -3.26
N SER A 785 4.79 -17.03 -2.29
CA SER A 785 3.95 -17.03 -1.10
C SER A 785 2.46 -16.82 -1.45
N GLU A 786 2.15 -15.85 -2.31
CA GLU A 786 0.79 -15.53 -2.74
C GLU A 786 0.20 -16.63 -3.63
N VAL A 787 0.96 -17.17 -4.58
CA VAL A 787 0.48 -18.27 -5.42
C VAL A 787 0.17 -19.51 -4.56
N GLU A 788 1.04 -19.87 -3.60
CA GLU A 788 0.79 -21.01 -2.71
C GLU A 788 -0.42 -20.79 -1.78
N SER A 789 -0.71 -19.57 -1.33
CA SER A 789 -1.88 -19.31 -0.47
C SER A 789 -3.20 -19.43 -1.24
N VAL A 790 -3.30 -18.85 -2.44
CA VAL A 790 -4.61 -18.78 -3.15
C VAL A 790 -4.80 -19.80 -4.27
N LYS A 791 -3.78 -20.49 -4.80
CA LYS A 791 -3.95 -21.36 -5.99
C LYS A 791 -4.98 -22.49 -5.86
N LYS A 792 -5.36 -22.88 -4.64
CA LYS A 792 -6.40 -23.87 -4.36
C LYS A 792 -7.82 -23.36 -4.67
N ARG A 793 -8.03 -22.04 -4.72
CA ARG A 793 -9.31 -21.37 -5.00
C ARG A 793 -9.87 -21.76 -6.37
N LYS A 794 -11.16 -22.11 -6.44
CA LYS A 794 -11.79 -22.65 -7.66
C LYS A 794 -12.19 -21.57 -8.66
N ASN A 795 -12.31 -20.34 -8.21
CA ASN A 795 -12.79 -19.22 -9.02
C ASN A 795 -11.67 -18.33 -9.60
N ILE A 796 -10.38 -18.69 -9.49
CA ILE A 796 -9.31 -17.93 -10.16
C ILE A 796 -9.43 -18.08 -11.68
N LEU A 797 -9.56 -16.96 -12.37
CA LEU A 797 -9.63 -16.85 -13.83
C LEU A 797 -8.24 -16.67 -14.45
N THR A 798 -7.45 -15.76 -13.89
CA THR A 798 -6.08 -15.46 -14.32
C THR A 798 -5.27 -14.82 -13.18
N TRP A 799 -3.96 -14.97 -13.24
CA TRP A 799 -3.00 -14.27 -12.38
C TRP A 799 -2.58 -12.97 -13.06
N TYR A 800 -2.86 -11.82 -12.44
CA TYR A 800 -2.47 -10.51 -12.95
C TYR A 800 -1.13 -10.11 -12.31
N THR A 801 -0.07 -10.09 -13.12
CA THR A 801 1.30 -9.92 -12.61
C THR A 801 1.67 -8.46 -12.42
N ALA A 802 1.56 -7.64 -13.45
CA ALA A 802 2.14 -6.30 -13.46
C ALA A 802 1.15 -5.24 -13.96
N ASP A 803 1.26 -4.07 -13.36
CA ASP A 803 0.46 -2.89 -13.61
C ASP A 803 1.38 -1.83 -14.24
N GLU A 804 1.21 -1.57 -15.53
CA GLU A 804 1.99 -0.61 -16.33
C GLU A 804 3.53 -0.70 -16.15
N PRO A 805 4.16 -1.90 -16.16
CA PRO A 805 5.60 -2.05 -15.93
C PRO A 805 6.46 -1.34 -16.99
N ASP A 806 5.90 -1.12 -18.18
CA ASP A 806 6.47 -0.36 -19.26
C ASP A 806 6.50 1.15 -18.99
N GLY A 807 5.46 1.68 -18.34
CA GLY A 807 5.42 3.07 -17.88
C GLY A 807 6.52 3.37 -16.88
N TRP A 808 6.61 2.53 -15.83
CA TRP A 808 7.56 2.68 -14.71
C TRP A 808 9.03 2.35 -15.04
N GLU A 809 9.32 1.87 -16.25
CA GLU A 809 10.62 1.31 -16.67
C GLU A 809 11.12 0.20 -15.72
N ASP A 810 10.20 -0.66 -15.27
CA ASP A 810 10.53 -1.80 -14.42
C ASP A 810 11.43 -2.82 -15.17
N PRO A 811 12.14 -3.71 -14.46
CA PRO A 811 13.06 -4.65 -15.10
C PRO A 811 12.37 -5.49 -16.19
N LEU A 812 12.93 -5.44 -17.41
CA LEU A 812 12.34 -6.01 -18.64
C LEU A 812 12.06 -7.52 -18.58
N ASP A 813 12.69 -8.21 -17.62
CA ASP A 813 12.56 -9.64 -17.34
C ASP A 813 11.65 -9.96 -16.13
N ALA A 814 11.24 -8.97 -15.31
CA ALA A 814 10.45 -9.22 -14.11
C ALA A 814 9.07 -9.88 -14.40
N PRO A 815 8.26 -9.45 -15.39
CA PRO A 815 7.04 -10.16 -15.74
C PRO A 815 7.29 -11.56 -16.34
N LEU A 816 8.44 -11.75 -17.01
CA LEU A 816 8.86 -13.04 -17.54
C LEU A 816 9.16 -14.04 -16.42
N GLU A 817 9.97 -13.66 -15.44
CA GLU A 817 10.32 -14.53 -14.30
C GLU A 817 9.13 -14.77 -13.36
N ALA A 818 8.29 -13.76 -13.11
CA ALA A 818 7.07 -13.92 -12.33
C ALA A 818 6.11 -14.94 -12.99
N ALA A 819 5.86 -14.80 -14.29
CA ALA A 819 5.00 -15.73 -15.04
C ALA A 819 5.60 -17.14 -15.14
N LYS A 820 6.93 -17.30 -15.30
CA LYS A 820 7.60 -18.61 -15.23
C LYS A 820 7.34 -19.30 -13.89
N LEU A 821 7.51 -18.56 -12.79
CA LEU A 821 7.27 -19.05 -11.44
C LEU A 821 5.79 -19.43 -11.23
N ILE A 822 4.84 -18.59 -11.66
CA ILE A 822 3.41 -18.91 -11.59
C ILE A 822 3.09 -20.21 -12.36
N ASN A 823 3.69 -20.40 -13.54
CA ASN A 823 3.55 -21.64 -14.31
C ASN A 823 4.24 -22.86 -13.67
N GLU A 824 5.34 -22.68 -12.94
CA GLU A 824 5.97 -23.72 -12.11
C GLU A 824 5.03 -24.17 -10.98
N LEU A 825 4.40 -23.22 -10.28
CA LEU A 825 3.60 -23.45 -9.07
C LEU A 825 2.16 -23.92 -9.34
N ASP A 826 1.58 -23.40 -10.42
CA ASP A 826 0.23 -23.66 -10.90
C ASP A 826 0.29 -24.26 -12.33
N GLY A 827 0.34 -23.41 -13.35
CA GLY A 827 0.36 -23.79 -14.77
C GLY A 827 -1.00 -24.17 -15.38
N TYR A 828 -2.07 -24.27 -14.58
CA TYR A 828 -3.42 -24.65 -15.06
C TYR A 828 -4.34 -23.46 -15.37
N ARG A 829 -3.84 -22.23 -15.24
CA ARG A 829 -4.55 -20.96 -15.47
C ARG A 829 -3.62 -19.93 -16.14
N PRO A 830 -4.13 -19.02 -16.98
CA PRO A 830 -3.33 -18.04 -17.71
C PRO A 830 -2.74 -16.95 -16.81
N VAL A 831 -1.71 -16.27 -17.32
CA VAL A 831 -1.09 -15.08 -16.73
C VAL A 831 -1.39 -13.84 -17.56
N ALA A 832 -1.67 -12.73 -16.89
CA ALA A 832 -2.04 -11.42 -17.42
C ALA A 832 -1.10 -10.30 -16.95
N LEU A 833 -1.06 -9.19 -17.69
CA LEU A 833 -0.51 -7.89 -17.29
C LEU A 833 -1.17 -6.78 -18.13
N VAL A 834 -1.10 -5.51 -17.68
CA VAL A 834 -1.44 -4.33 -18.50
C VAL A 834 -0.19 -3.59 -18.96
N LEU A 835 -0.30 -2.85 -20.07
CA LEU A 835 0.72 -1.96 -20.61
C LEU A 835 0.12 -0.59 -21.00
N ASN A 836 0.75 0.51 -20.55
CA ASN A 836 0.34 1.89 -20.84
C ASN A 836 1.03 2.49 -22.07
N CYS A 837 2.27 2.09 -22.35
CA CYS A 837 3.10 2.73 -23.35
C CYS A 837 2.68 2.35 -24.77
N GLN A 838 2.75 3.31 -25.69
CA GLN A 838 2.48 3.02 -27.08
C GLN A 838 3.57 2.12 -27.64
N ASP A 839 4.86 2.40 -27.43
CA ASP A 839 5.94 1.61 -28.01
C ASP A 839 7.22 1.57 -27.16
N TYR A 840 7.14 0.88 -26.01
CA TYR A 840 8.29 0.70 -25.10
C TYR A 840 8.51 -0.78 -24.77
N TYR A 841 9.45 -1.43 -25.48
CA TYR A 841 9.88 -2.83 -25.25
C TYR A 841 8.75 -3.89 -25.18
N PHE A 842 7.63 -3.67 -25.87
CA PHE A 842 6.43 -4.54 -25.86
C PHE A 842 6.76 -6.04 -25.95
N SER A 843 7.73 -6.44 -26.79
CA SER A 843 8.13 -7.84 -26.96
C SER A 843 8.80 -8.49 -25.75
N LYS A 844 9.38 -7.72 -24.84
CA LYS A 844 10.02 -8.25 -23.62
C LYS A 844 9.00 -8.39 -22.49
N TYR A 845 8.29 -7.31 -22.16
CA TYR A 845 7.29 -7.33 -21.10
C TYR A 845 6.19 -8.37 -21.35
N THR A 846 5.69 -8.48 -22.58
CA THR A 846 4.58 -9.41 -22.89
C THR A 846 5.00 -10.87 -23.06
N ALA A 847 6.30 -11.21 -23.02
CA ALA A 847 6.84 -12.46 -23.56
C ALA A 847 6.21 -13.74 -22.98
N SER A 848 5.76 -13.70 -21.73
CA SER A 848 5.24 -14.83 -20.95
C SER A 848 3.73 -14.79 -20.67
N SER A 849 3.07 -13.65 -20.89
CA SER A 849 1.65 -13.47 -20.59
C SER A 849 0.77 -13.98 -21.73
N GLN A 850 -0.34 -14.64 -21.40
CA GLN A 850 -1.37 -15.09 -22.34
C GLN A 850 -2.47 -14.04 -22.52
N ILE A 851 -2.57 -13.09 -21.61
CA ILE A 851 -3.52 -11.98 -21.65
C ILE A 851 -2.72 -10.68 -21.52
N ILE A 852 -2.90 -9.77 -22.46
CA ILE A 852 -2.22 -8.48 -22.49
C ILE A 852 -3.29 -7.41 -22.51
N LEU A 853 -3.41 -6.68 -21.42
CA LEU A 853 -4.33 -5.56 -21.32
C LEU A 853 -3.67 -4.31 -21.91
N GLN A 854 -4.44 -3.54 -22.67
CA GLN A 854 -4.08 -2.15 -22.97
C GLN A 854 -4.74 -1.21 -21.98
N ASP A 855 -4.00 -0.20 -21.53
CA ASP A 855 -4.54 0.92 -20.77
C ASP A 855 -4.53 2.20 -21.61
N THR A 856 -5.70 2.81 -21.78
CA THR A 856 -5.87 4.03 -22.57
C THR A 856 -6.95 4.91 -21.96
N TYR A 857 -6.59 6.17 -21.72
CA TYR A 857 -7.42 7.13 -20.98
C TYR A 857 -7.75 8.38 -21.82
N PRO A 858 -8.66 8.27 -22.81
CA PRO A 858 -8.91 9.33 -23.79
C PRO A 858 -9.85 10.44 -23.31
N ILE A 859 -10.63 10.23 -22.24
CA ILE A 859 -11.70 11.16 -21.85
C ILE A 859 -11.15 12.28 -20.95
N GLY A 860 -11.21 13.50 -21.50
CA GLY A 860 -10.77 14.73 -20.83
C GLY A 860 -9.26 14.95 -20.82
N VAL A 861 -8.45 13.99 -21.28
CA VAL A 861 -6.99 14.10 -21.32
C VAL A 861 -6.56 15.24 -22.24
N ASN A 862 -5.55 16.01 -21.82
CA ASN A 862 -4.81 16.87 -22.74
C ASN A 862 -3.57 16.11 -23.24
N ALA A 863 -3.72 15.30 -24.27
CA ALA A 863 -2.65 14.44 -24.79
C ALA A 863 -1.43 15.21 -25.36
N THR A 864 -1.51 16.54 -25.47
CA THR A 864 -0.40 17.40 -25.94
C THR A 864 0.34 18.12 -24.82
N TRP A 865 -0.21 18.16 -23.60
CA TRP A 865 0.38 18.89 -22.48
C TRP A 865 -0.01 18.30 -21.13
N SER A 866 1.01 17.90 -20.37
CA SER A 866 0.86 17.37 -19.02
C SER A 866 0.42 18.47 -18.05
N THR A 867 -0.79 18.37 -17.53
CA THR A 867 -1.27 19.22 -16.44
C THR A 867 -0.59 18.90 -15.10
N VAL A 868 -0.03 17.69 -14.97
CA VAL A 868 0.66 17.19 -13.76
C VAL A 868 2.08 17.73 -13.69
N TRP A 869 2.83 17.52 -14.76
CA TRP A 869 4.24 17.87 -14.82
C TRP A 869 4.50 19.25 -15.41
N ASN A 870 3.49 19.87 -16.04
CA ASN A 870 3.61 21.16 -16.75
C ASN A 870 4.69 21.11 -17.86
N THR A 871 4.61 20.07 -18.69
CA THR A 871 5.48 19.81 -19.85
C THR A 871 4.65 19.48 -21.08
N PRO A 872 5.13 19.77 -22.30
CA PRO A 872 4.51 19.23 -23.50
C PRO A 872 4.64 17.70 -23.53
N CYS A 873 3.66 17.03 -24.13
CA CYS A 873 3.71 15.60 -24.41
C CYS A 873 3.98 15.41 -25.90
N THR A 874 5.08 14.73 -26.21
CA THR A 874 5.54 14.36 -27.56
C THR A 874 6.01 12.89 -27.54
N PRO A 875 6.35 12.31 -28.70
CA PRO A 875 6.97 10.98 -28.75
C PRO A 875 8.33 10.87 -28.02
N GLU A 876 8.94 11.97 -27.59
CA GLU A 876 10.27 12.05 -26.96
C GLU A 876 10.30 12.76 -25.60
N LEU A 877 9.18 13.33 -25.15
CA LEU A 877 9.12 14.12 -23.91
C LEU A 877 7.70 14.11 -23.32
N GLY A 878 7.61 14.20 -22.00
CA GLY A 878 6.35 14.35 -21.28
C GLY A 878 5.63 13.03 -21.00
N ASP A 879 4.79 13.10 -19.98
CA ASP A 879 3.82 12.08 -19.60
C ASP A 879 2.45 12.75 -19.46
N CYS A 880 1.45 12.19 -20.12
CA CYS A 880 0.07 12.65 -20.15
C CYS A 880 -0.92 11.56 -19.68
N GLY A 881 -0.44 10.51 -19.01
CA GLY A 881 -1.24 9.35 -18.56
C GLY A 881 -1.64 8.37 -19.67
N CYS A 882 -1.45 8.73 -20.94
CA CYS A 882 -1.72 7.89 -22.11
C CYS A 882 -0.65 8.18 -23.17
N ASP A 883 0.33 7.28 -23.33
CA ASP A 883 1.47 7.51 -24.21
C ASP A 883 1.06 7.62 -25.69
N ASN A 884 1.47 8.71 -26.34
CA ASN A 884 1.21 9.07 -27.74
C ASN A 884 -0.27 8.99 -28.19
N CYS A 885 -1.20 9.10 -27.24
CA CYS A 885 -2.62 9.17 -27.50
C CYS A 885 -3.03 10.53 -28.12
N LYS A 886 -4.24 10.63 -28.66
CA LYS A 886 -4.79 11.83 -29.29
C LYS A 886 -5.80 12.56 -28.40
N GLY A 887 -6.28 11.91 -27.34
CA GLY A 887 -7.41 12.36 -26.51
C GLY A 887 -8.75 12.15 -27.20
N GLN A 888 -8.91 11.00 -27.88
CA GLN A 888 -10.12 10.64 -28.63
C GLN A 888 -10.48 9.18 -28.35
N LEU A 889 -11.78 8.82 -28.41
CA LEU A 889 -12.24 7.45 -28.20
C LEU A 889 -11.49 6.44 -29.09
N GLU A 890 -11.13 6.85 -30.31
CA GLU A 890 -10.32 6.07 -31.25
C GLU A 890 -8.95 5.62 -30.71
N ASP A 891 -8.39 6.24 -29.66
CA ASP A 891 -7.13 5.79 -29.03
C ASP A 891 -7.24 4.35 -28.48
N ILE A 892 -8.43 3.94 -27.99
CA ILE A 892 -8.72 2.58 -27.53
C ILE A 892 -8.68 1.60 -28.71
N ALA A 893 -9.34 1.96 -29.81
CA ALA A 893 -9.40 1.17 -31.03
C ALA A 893 -8.00 0.99 -31.64
N ASP A 894 -7.27 2.09 -31.81
CA ASP A 894 -5.92 2.12 -32.35
C ASP A 894 -4.96 1.26 -31.51
N ARG A 895 -5.03 1.34 -30.17
CA ARG A 895 -4.14 0.58 -29.28
C ARG A 895 -4.49 -0.91 -29.23
N VAL A 896 -5.76 -1.28 -29.20
CA VAL A 896 -6.19 -2.69 -29.29
C VAL A 896 -5.73 -3.33 -30.60
N ASP A 897 -5.93 -2.66 -31.74
CA ASP A 897 -5.47 -3.18 -33.03
C ASP A 897 -3.94 -3.23 -33.11
N GLN A 898 -3.22 -2.20 -32.63
CA GLN A 898 -1.75 -2.19 -32.59
C GLN A 898 -1.18 -3.35 -31.77
N TYR A 899 -1.73 -3.66 -30.59
CA TYR A 899 -1.27 -4.80 -29.79
C TYR A 899 -1.56 -6.14 -30.48
N ARG A 900 -2.70 -6.26 -31.17
CA ARG A 900 -3.05 -7.47 -31.95
C ARG A 900 -2.11 -7.65 -33.15
N ASP A 901 -1.77 -6.59 -33.87
CA ASP A 901 -0.82 -6.63 -34.99
C ASP A 901 0.60 -6.96 -34.52
N ARG A 902 1.05 -6.40 -33.39
CA ARG A 902 2.33 -6.79 -32.77
C ARG A 902 2.39 -8.25 -32.38
N LEU A 903 1.32 -8.82 -31.84
CA LEU A 903 1.22 -10.25 -31.57
C LEU A 903 1.25 -11.07 -32.87
N VAL A 904 0.67 -10.60 -33.96
CA VAL A 904 0.79 -11.23 -35.29
C VAL A 904 2.25 -11.22 -35.76
N TRP A 905 2.92 -10.06 -35.68
CA TRP A 905 4.32 -9.92 -36.11
C TRP A 905 5.32 -10.70 -35.25
N GLN A 906 5.02 -10.93 -33.96
CA GLN A 906 5.75 -11.85 -33.09
C GLN A 906 5.47 -13.35 -33.33
N GLY A 907 4.46 -13.70 -34.13
CA GLY A 907 3.97 -15.09 -34.22
C GLY A 907 3.20 -15.58 -32.99
N ARG A 908 2.75 -14.64 -32.12
CA ARG A 908 2.06 -14.90 -30.85
C ARG A 908 0.55 -14.62 -30.87
N ALA A 909 -0.03 -14.25 -32.02
CA ALA A 909 -1.47 -14.02 -32.19
C ALA A 909 -2.38 -15.24 -31.94
N ARG A 910 -1.80 -16.42 -31.68
CA ARG A 910 -2.49 -17.64 -31.25
C ARG A 910 -2.24 -18.00 -29.78
N ASP A 911 -1.23 -17.36 -29.18
CA ASP A 911 -0.63 -17.69 -27.88
C ASP A 911 -1.04 -16.70 -26.79
N ALA A 912 -1.34 -15.45 -27.19
CA ALA A 912 -1.85 -14.40 -26.32
C ALA A 912 -3.05 -13.68 -26.94
N VAL A 913 -3.87 -13.07 -26.08
CA VAL A 913 -5.06 -12.28 -26.45
C VAL A 913 -4.97 -10.88 -25.86
N VAL A 914 -5.65 -9.93 -26.52
CA VAL A 914 -5.75 -8.54 -26.02
C VAL A 914 -7.04 -8.37 -25.24
N TRP A 915 -6.93 -7.73 -24.08
CA TRP A 915 -8.00 -7.28 -23.21
C TRP A 915 -7.87 -5.75 -23.05
N SER A 916 -8.84 -5.09 -22.43
CA SER A 916 -8.83 -3.63 -22.28
C SER A 916 -9.19 -3.17 -20.88
N VAL A 917 -8.49 -2.13 -20.43
CA VAL A 917 -8.85 -1.26 -19.31
C VAL A 917 -9.36 0.06 -19.90
N PRO A 918 -10.69 0.26 -19.97
CA PRO A 918 -11.27 1.57 -20.27
C PRO A 918 -11.11 2.55 -19.11
N GLN A 919 -11.16 3.85 -19.41
CA GLN A 919 -11.18 4.88 -18.40
C GLN A 919 -12.54 4.87 -17.69
N ALA A 920 -12.57 4.71 -16.35
CA ALA A 920 -13.80 4.92 -15.57
C ALA A 920 -13.63 5.98 -14.47
N PHE A 921 -12.44 6.58 -14.38
CA PHE A 921 -12.01 7.56 -13.39
C PHE A 921 -11.55 8.88 -14.04
N GLY A 922 -11.11 9.82 -13.21
CA GLY A 922 -10.77 11.19 -13.56
C GLY A 922 -11.01 12.12 -12.38
N GLU A 923 -10.88 13.43 -12.58
CA GLU A 923 -10.69 14.43 -11.50
C GLU A 923 -9.33 14.28 -10.78
N GLU A 924 -8.48 13.38 -11.28
CA GLU A 924 -7.07 13.24 -10.95
C GLU A 924 -6.21 14.18 -11.81
N SER A 925 -4.91 14.28 -11.51
CA SER A 925 -4.05 15.35 -12.01
C SER A 925 -3.96 15.44 -13.55
N TYR A 926 -4.12 14.35 -14.30
CA TYR A 926 -4.09 14.33 -15.79
C TYR A 926 -5.46 14.58 -16.45
N TRP A 927 -6.58 14.23 -15.79
CA TRP A 927 -7.92 14.25 -16.38
C TRP A 927 -8.86 15.14 -15.55
N PRO A 928 -9.32 16.29 -16.09
CA PRO A 928 -10.09 17.28 -15.33
C PRO A 928 -11.52 16.82 -14.99
N ARG A 929 -11.97 15.67 -15.50
CA ARG A 929 -13.26 15.05 -15.20
C ARG A 929 -13.20 13.54 -15.35
N LYS A 930 -14.14 12.84 -14.71
CA LYS A 930 -14.48 11.45 -15.02
C LYS A 930 -15.25 11.34 -16.34
N PRO A 931 -15.21 10.20 -17.04
CA PRO A 931 -16.18 9.88 -18.07
C PRO A 931 -17.58 9.72 -17.45
N THR A 932 -18.61 9.91 -18.25
CA THR A 932 -19.99 9.50 -17.91
C THR A 932 -20.15 7.99 -18.11
N HIS A 933 -21.14 7.38 -17.46
CA HIS A 933 -21.45 5.96 -17.71
C HIS A 933 -21.82 5.68 -19.19
N GLN A 934 -22.35 6.69 -19.91
CA GLN A 934 -22.63 6.61 -21.35
C GLN A 934 -21.32 6.55 -22.17
N GLU A 935 -20.33 7.39 -21.85
CA GLU A 935 -19.00 7.36 -22.48
C GLU A 935 -18.27 6.04 -22.19
N LEU A 936 -18.24 5.59 -20.93
CA LEU A 936 -17.62 4.33 -20.53
C LEU A 936 -18.21 3.12 -21.28
N VAL A 937 -19.53 3.08 -21.47
CA VAL A 937 -20.18 2.04 -22.29
C VAL A 937 -19.68 2.07 -23.74
N LEU A 938 -19.40 3.24 -24.32
CA LEU A 938 -18.81 3.33 -25.66
C LEU A 938 -17.37 2.81 -25.68
N GLU A 939 -16.54 3.19 -24.70
CA GLU A 939 -15.16 2.72 -24.58
C GLU A 939 -15.08 1.19 -24.52
N MET A 940 -15.93 0.58 -23.68
CA MET A 940 -16.05 -0.87 -23.53
C MET A 940 -16.47 -1.57 -24.83
N LEU A 941 -17.48 -1.04 -25.53
CA LEU A 941 -17.99 -1.63 -26.76
C LEU A 941 -17.03 -1.41 -27.94
N LEU A 942 -16.29 -0.30 -27.97
CA LEU A 942 -15.27 -0.02 -28.97
C LEU A 942 -14.11 -1.01 -28.84
N ALA A 943 -13.64 -1.27 -27.62
CA ALA A 943 -12.69 -2.34 -27.35
C ALA A 943 -13.18 -3.71 -27.86
N ILE A 944 -14.44 -4.07 -27.61
CA ILE A 944 -15.04 -5.33 -28.10
C ILE A 944 -15.09 -5.39 -29.64
N ASN A 945 -15.51 -4.30 -30.31
CA ASN A 945 -15.51 -4.20 -31.77
C ASN A 945 -14.10 -4.38 -32.36
N HIS A 946 -13.06 -3.93 -31.66
CA HIS A 946 -11.66 -4.09 -32.05
C HIS A 946 -11.03 -5.44 -31.61
N GLY A 947 -11.84 -6.34 -31.05
CA GLY A 947 -11.45 -7.72 -30.76
C GLY A 947 -10.83 -7.92 -29.39
N SER A 948 -11.03 -6.99 -28.46
CA SER A 948 -10.74 -7.19 -27.04
C SER A 948 -11.62 -8.31 -26.47
N LEU A 949 -11.00 -9.29 -25.80
CA LEU A 949 -11.67 -10.49 -25.29
C LEU A 949 -11.90 -10.47 -23.78
N GLY A 950 -11.78 -9.31 -23.14
CA GLY A 950 -12.06 -9.08 -21.73
C GLY A 950 -11.98 -7.59 -21.40
N ILE A 951 -12.91 -7.13 -20.56
CA ILE A 951 -13.13 -5.71 -20.26
C ILE A 951 -13.04 -5.49 -18.75
N MET A 952 -12.14 -4.59 -18.35
CA MET A 952 -11.75 -4.39 -16.95
C MET A 952 -11.42 -2.90 -16.66
N PRO A 953 -12.40 -1.99 -16.73
CA PRO A 953 -12.23 -0.59 -16.35
C PRO A 953 -11.70 -0.38 -14.92
N TRP A 954 -10.93 0.69 -14.75
CA TRP A 954 -10.50 1.16 -13.44
C TRP A 954 -11.55 2.07 -12.78
N ILE A 955 -12.38 1.48 -11.90
CA ILE A 955 -12.83 2.03 -10.60
C ILE A 955 -14.15 1.38 -10.10
N ASP A 956 -14.06 0.67 -8.97
CA ASP A 956 -15.18 0.44 -8.05
C ASP A 956 -14.63 0.51 -6.61
N ASN A 957 -14.97 1.59 -5.90
CA ASN A 957 -14.51 1.83 -4.53
C ASN A 957 -15.49 2.76 -3.80
N ALA A 958 -15.29 2.95 -2.50
CA ALA A 958 -16.17 3.74 -1.63
C ALA A 958 -16.40 5.20 -2.10
N SER A 959 -15.51 5.75 -2.94
CA SER A 959 -15.61 7.13 -3.46
C SER A 959 -16.36 7.26 -4.80
N ASN A 960 -16.70 6.15 -5.49
CA ASN A 960 -17.33 6.19 -6.82
C ASN A 960 -18.40 5.09 -7.04
N LEU A 961 -19.42 5.07 -6.19
CA LEU A 961 -20.51 4.08 -6.24
C LEU A 961 -21.40 4.16 -7.50
N GLY A 962 -21.38 5.28 -8.24
CA GLY A 962 -22.29 5.53 -9.35
C GLY A 962 -21.93 4.77 -10.64
N MET A 963 -20.65 4.70 -10.99
CA MET A 963 -20.20 4.26 -12.31
C MET A 963 -20.58 2.81 -12.63
N ARG A 964 -20.31 1.90 -11.69
CA ARG A 964 -20.61 0.46 -11.80
C ARG A 964 -22.11 0.22 -12.03
N SER A 965 -22.98 0.93 -11.32
CA SER A 965 -24.44 0.82 -11.48
C SER A 965 -24.93 1.27 -12.87
N GLY A 966 -24.31 2.32 -13.43
CA GLY A 966 -24.65 2.86 -14.75
C GLY A 966 -24.27 1.94 -15.92
N VAL A 967 -23.26 1.09 -15.72
CA VAL A 967 -22.82 0.05 -16.68
C VAL A 967 -23.59 -1.27 -16.52
N SER A 968 -24.24 -1.52 -15.37
CA SER A 968 -24.98 -2.77 -15.10
C SER A 968 -25.93 -3.21 -16.23
N PRO A 969 -26.67 -2.33 -16.94
CA PRO A 969 -27.51 -2.74 -18.06
C PRO A 969 -26.71 -3.40 -19.20
N LEU A 970 -25.49 -2.95 -19.50
CA LEU A 970 -24.61 -3.60 -20.46
C LEU A 970 -24.11 -4.95 -19.91
N ALA A 971 -23.63 -4.98 -18.66
CA ALA A 971 -23.12 -6.18 -18.01
C ALA A 971 -24.13 -7.35 -18.06
N LYS A 972 -25.41 -7.06 -17.78
CA LYS A 972 -26.53 -8.02 -17.88
C LYS A 972 -26.77 -8.59 -19.29
N THR A 973 -26.33 -7.90 -20.35
CA THR A 973 -26.44 -8.43 -21.73
C THR A 973 -25.25 -9.29 -22.16
N ILE A 974 -24.08 -9.17 -21.51
CA ILE A 974 -22.85 -9.90 -21.87
C ILE A 974 -23.06 -11.41 -22.05
N PRO A 975 -23.84 -12.13 -21.20
CA PRO A 975 -24.12 -13.55 -21.42
C PRO A 975 -24.82 -13.87 -22.76
N ALA A 976 -25.66 -12.96 -23.27
CA ALA A 976 -26.33 -13.11 -24.56
C ALA A 976 -25.41 -12.80 -25.76
N LEU A 977 -24.41 -11.92 -25.57
CA LEU A 977 -23.43 -11.56 -26.60
C LEU A 977 -22.30 -12.59 -26.71
N THR A 978 -21.94 -13.22 -25.59
CA THR A 978 -20.80 -14.15 -25.46
C THR A 978 -20.79 -15.25 -26.53
N PRO A 979 -21.90 -15.94 -26.89
CA PRO A 979 -21.88 -16.96 -27.95
C PRO A 979 -21.55 -16.44 -29.35
N TYR A 980 -21.79 -15.14 -29.63
CA TYR A 980 -21.46 -14.51 -30.91
C TYR A 980 -20.00 -14.03 -30.91
N ILE A 981 -19.59 -13.32 -29.85
CA ILE A 981 -18.25 -12.74 -29.72
C ILE A 981 -17.18 -13.84 -29.54
N LEU A 982 -17.48 -14.91 -28.80
CA LEU A 982 -16.54 -15.99 -28.47
C LEU A 982 -16.86 -17.34 -29.14
N GLY A 983 -17.91 -17.43 -29.96
CA GLY A 983 -18.28 -18.66 -30.65
C GLY A 983 -17.20 -19.19 -31.61
N GLY A 984 -16.98 -20.51 -31.62
CA GLY A 984 -15.93 -21.17 -32.42
C GLY A 984 -16.21 -21.30 -33.92
N LYS A 985 -17.40 -20.90 -34.40
CA LYS A 985 -17.75 -20.74 -35.81
C LYS A 985 -18.50 -19.43 -35.96
N ARG A 986 -17.77 -18.37 -36.27
CA ARG A 986 -18.29 -17.02 -36.46
C ARG A 986 -17.60 -16.33 -37.63
N ASP A 987 -18.36 -15.62 -38.42
CA ASP A 987 -17.84 -14.69 -39.42
C ASP A 987 -17.87 -13.29 -38.78
N ILE A 988 -16.72 -12.60 -38.77
CA ILE A 988 -16.61 -11.23 -38.27
C ILE A 988 -16.49 -10.30 -39.48
N SER A 989 -17.33 -9.27 -39.55
CA SER A 989 -17.29 -8.24 -40.59
C SER A 989 -17.30 -6.84 -39.97
N ARG A 990 -16.69 -5.88 -40.67
CA ARG A 990 -16.75 -4.44 -40.36
C ARG A 990 -17.54 -3.77 -41.49
N PRO A 991 -18.87 -3.65 -41.37
CA PRO A 991 -19.71 -3.36 -42.52
C PRO A 991 -19.57 -1.89 -42.96
N LYS A 992 -19.79 -1.63 -44.25
CA LYS A 992 -19.63 -0.26 -44.79
C LYS A 992 -20.71 0.67 -44.25
N ILE A 993 -20.31 1.84 -43.74
CA ILE A 993 -21.21 2.88 -43.25
C ILE A 993 -21.47 3.93 -44.33
N ARG A 994 -22.70 4.45 -44.36
CA ARG A 994 -23.11 5.63 -45.12
C ARG A 994 -23.88 6.61 -44.23
N GLY A 995 -23.92 7.89 -44.61
CA GLY A 995 -24.67 8.95 -43.92
C GLY A 995 -23.91 9.65 -42.79
N ALA A 996 -22.94 8.98 -42.17
CA ALA A 996 -22.13 9.51 -41.07
C ALA A 996 -20.65 9.10 -41.19
N SER A 997 -19.76 9.90 -40.60
CA SER A 997 -18.36 9.58 -40.29
C SER A 997 -18.19 9.29 -38.79
N ARG A 998 -17.05 8.74 -38.35
CA ARG A 998 -16.78 8.37 -36.94
C ARG A 998 -17.91 7.54 -36.30
N VAL A 999 -18.43 6.58 -37.07
CA VAL A 999 -19.34 5.54 -36.59
C VAL A 999 -18.63 4.21 -36.77
N ASP A 1000 -18.31 3.55 -35.66
CA ASP A 1000 -17.67 2.22 -35.68
C ASP A 1000 -18.75 1.12 -35.56
N VAL A 1001 -18.60 0.07 -36.37
CA VAL A 1001 -19.55 -1.05 -36.41
C VAL A 1001 -18.81 -2.34 -36.68
N THR A 1002 -19.10 -3.35 -35.86
CA THR A 1002 -18.68 -4.73 -36.09
C THR A 1002 -19.89 -5.66 -36.02
N THR A 1003 -19.88 -6.69 -36.87
CA THR A 1003 -20.87 -7.76 -36.87
C THR A 1003 -20.23 -9.12 -36.64
N TRP A 1004 -20.95 -9.99 -35.93
CA TRP A 1004 -20.59 -11.39 -35.69
C TRP A 1004 -21.76 -12.29 -36.13
N SER A 1005 -21.58 -13.00 -37.24
CA SER A 1005 -22.58 -13.91 -37.78
C SER A 1005 -22.31 -15.35 -37.34
N THR A 1006 -23.29 -16.01 -36.75
CA THR A 1006 -23.23 -17.44 -36.42
C THR A 1006 -24.61 -18.09 -36.51
N GLY A 1007 -24.67 -19.31 -37.07
CA GLY A 1007 -25.92 -20.08 -37.18
C GLY A 1007 -27.05 -19.39 -37.95
N GLY A 1008 -26.73 -18.46 -38.86
CA GLY A 1008 -27.73 -17.67 -39.60
C GLY A 1008 -28.33 -16.49 -38.85
N LYS A 1009 -27.80 -16.14 -37.67
CA LYS A 1009 -28.10 -14.92 -36.93
C LYS A 1009 -26.88 -14.00 -36.92
N THR A 1010 -27.09 -12.70 -36.88
CA THR A 1010 -25.99 -11.72 -36.81
C THR A 1010 -26.15 -10.79 -35.62
N LEU A 1011 -25.14 -10.77 -34.75
CA LEU A 1011 -24.98 -9.71 -33.75
C LEU A 1011 -24.35 -8.49 -34.46
N LEU A 1012 -24.92 -7.30 -34.22
CA LEU A 1012 -24.38 -6.02 -34.65
C LEU A 1012 -24.17 -5.14 -33.42
N ILE A 1013 -22.97 -4.59 -33.25
CA ILE A 1013 -22.66 -3.55 -32.26
C ILE A 1013 -22.23 -2.31 -33.04
N ALA A 1014 -22.95 -1.20 -32.86
CA ALA A 1014 -22.71 0.05 -33.59
C ALA A 1014 -22.63 1.25 -32.65
N LEU A 1015 -21.62 2.09 -32.86
CA LEU A 1015 -21.17 3.14 -31.96
C LEU A 1015 -21.03 4.46 -32.71
N ASN A 1016 -21.56 5.56 -32.15
CA ASN A 1016 -21.34 6.91 -32.63
C ASN A 1016 -20.28 7.61 -31.78
N LEU A 1017 -19.09 7.82 -32.33
CA LEU A 1017 -17.97 8.48 -31.64
C LEU A 1017 -18.00 10.02 -31.82
N ASN A 1018 -19.04 10.58 -32.44
CA ASN A 1018 -19.21 12.02 -32.59
C ASN A 1018 -19.91 12.65 -31.37
N ASP A 1019 -19.53 13.87 -31.03
CA ASP A 1019 -20.23 14.77 -30.10
C ASP A 1019 -21.55 15.35 -30.67
N ALA A 1020 -22.04 14.78 -31.77
CA ALA A 1020 -23.24 15.20 -32.48
C ALA A 1020 -24.17 14.02 -32.74
N SER A 1021 -25.49 14.28 -32.78
CA SER A 1021 -26.46 13.31 -33.30
C SER A 1021 -26.21 13.07 -34.78
N VAL A 1022 -26.12 11.80 -35.19
CA VAL A 1022 -25.93 11.40 -36.59
C VAL A 1022 -26.90 10.30 -36.99
N GLN A 1023 -27.26 10.25 -38.27
CA GLN A 1023 -28.02 9.14 -38.83
C GLN A 1023 -27.09 8.31 -39.72
N ALA A 1024 -26.96 7.02 -39.42
CA ALA A 1024 -26.11 6.11 -40.17
C ALA A 1024 -26.92 5.01 -40.86
N HIS A 1025 -26.38 4.51 -41.95
CA HIS A 1025 -26.88 3.32 -42.66
C HIS A 1025 -25.74 2.30 -42.73
N VAL A 1026 -25.88 1.22 -41.96
CA VAL A 1026 -24.96 0.08 -41.95
C VAL A 1026 -25.32 -0.83 -43.11
N GLN A 1027 -24.45 -0.98 -44.10
CA GLN A 1027 -24.65 -1.91 -45.21
C GLN A 1027 -24.29 -3.32 -44.78
N LEU A 1028 -25.20 -4.28 -44.91
CA LEU A 1028 -24.98 -5.65 -44.44
C LEU A 1028 -24.64 -6.62 -45.56
N ASP A 1029 -23.77 -7.58 -45.27
CA ASP A 1029 -23.32 -8.60 -46.23
C ASP A 1029 -24.40 -9.65 -46.56
N GLN A 1030 -25.42 -9.79 -45.70
CA GLN A 1030 -26.56 -10.69 -45.88
C GLN A 1030 -27.88 -9.97 -45.56
N ALA A 1031 -28.98 -10.47 -46.15
CA ALA A 1031 -30.30 -9.89 -45.94
C ALA A 1031 -30.89 -10.28 -44.58
N THR A 1032 -31.42 -9.31 -43.83
CA THR A 1032 -31.90 -9.50 -42.44
C THR A 1032 -33.41 -9.50 -42.33
N SER A 1033 -33.95 -10.20 -41.34
CA SER A 1033 -35.39 -10.19 -41.02
C SER A 1033 -35.64 -10.16 -39.52
N ASN A 1034 -36.49 -9.21 -39.07
CA ASN A 1034 -36.88 -9.01 -37.67
C ASN A 1034 -35.74 -8.56 -36.73
N PRO A 1035 -35.10 -7.40 -37.01
CA PRO A 1035 -34.08 -6.85 -36.13
C PRO A 1035 -34.64 -6.63 -34.72
N THR A 1036 -33.96 -7.17 -33.71
CA THR A 1036 -34.34 -7.07 -32.30
C THR A 1036 -33.24 -6.32 -31.56
N VAL A 1037 -33.58 -5.22 -30.90
CA VAL A 1037 -32.61 -4.46 -30.11
C VAL A 1037 -32.38 -5.17 -28.78
N VAL A 1038 -31.11 -5.38 -28.42
CA VAL A 1038 -30.67 -6.09 -27.21
C VAL A 1038 -30.18 -5.11 -26.14
N PHE A 1039 -29.62 -3.98 -26.56
CA PHE A 1039 -29.12 -2.91 -25.69
C PHE A 1039 -29.15 -1.56 -26.42
N GLU A 1040 -29.56 -0.51 -25.74
CA GLU A 1040 -29.53 0.88 -26.21
C GLU A 1040 -28.87 1.78 -25.18
N ASN A 1041 -27.99 2.66 -25.63
CA ASN A 1041 -27.35 3.70 -24.85
C ASN A 1041 -27.35 4.98 -25.69
N GLY A 1042 -28.52 5.62 -25.79
CA GLY A 1042 -28.71 6.86 -26.54
C GLY A 1042 -28.85 6.71 -28.06
N ALA A 1043 -29.04 5.50 -28.59
CA ALA A 1043 -29.22 5.25 -30.03
C ALA A 1043 -30.45 4.37 -30.29
N GLU A 1044 -31.14 4.64 -31.39
CA GLU A 1044 -32.47 4.08 -31.71
C GLU A 1044 -32.45 3.46 -33.12
N LEU A 1045 -33.04 2.27 -33.25
CA LEU A 1045 -33.13 1.54 -34.52
C LEU A 1045 -34.14 2.20 -35.48
N VAL A 1046 -33.67 2.70 -36.63
CA VAL A 1046 -34.54 3.25 -37.68
C VAL A 1046 -34.74 2.21 -38.79
N LYS A 1047 -36.00 1.85 -39.06
CA LYS A 1047 -36.34 0.75 -39.96
C LYS A 1047 -35.79 0.95 -41.38
N GLY A 1048 -34.70 0.25 -41.69
CA GLY A 1048 -34.05 0.20 -43.00
C GLY A 1048 -34.60 -0.91 -43.90
N GLY A 1049 -34.07 -1.01 -45.12
CA GLY A 1049 -34.40 -2.06 -46.08
C GLY A 1049 -33.63 -3.36 -45.84
N ASN A 1050 -33.99 -4.43 -46.56
CA ASN A 1050 -33.47 -5.79 -46.31
C ASN A 1050 -31.94 -5.93 -46.29
N SER A 1051 -31.18 -5.02 -46.90
CA SER A 1051 -29.70 -5.05 -46.99
C SER A 1051 -28.99 -3.89 -46.27
N ALA A 1052 -29.71 -3.05 -45.53
CA ALA A 1052 -29.10 -1.98 -44.75
C ALA A 1052 -29.93 -1.59 -43.52
N VAL A 1053 -29.28 -1.53 -42.36
CA VAL A 1053 -29.90 -1.11 -41.10
C VAL A 1053 -29.69 0.39 -40.90
N GLY A 1054 -30.80 1.12 -40.71
CA GLY A 1054 -30.76 2.52 -40.32
C GLY A 1054 -30.65 2.66 -38.80
N ILE A 1055 -29.84 3.58 -38.33
CA ILE A 1055 -29.69 3.87 -36.89
C ILE A 1055 -29.65 5.38 -36.70
N GLN A 1056 -30.44 5.88 -35.76
CA GLN A 1056 -30.38 7.25 -35.29
C GLN A 1056 -29.60 7.29 -33.99
N PHE A 1057 -28.45 7.97 -34.01
CA PHE A 1057 -27.59 8.15 -32.85
C PHE A 1057 -27.81 9.54 -32.24
N ARG A 1058 -27.73 9.64 -30.91
CA ARG A 1058 -27.43 10.88 -30.17
C ARG A 1058 -25.89 11.05 -30.08
N PRO A 1059 -25.34 12.16 -29.57
CA PRO A 1059 -23.91 12.25 -29.28
C PRO A 1059 -23.43 11.07 -28.44
N LEU A 1060 -22.23 10.55 -28.72
CA LEU A 1060 -21.55 9.54 -27.91
C LEU A 1060 -22.47 8.37 -27.49
N SER A 1061 -23.11 7.72 -28.46
CA SER A 1061 -24.16 6.72 -28.21
C SER A 1061 -23.91 5.38 -28.90
N SER A 1062 -24.54 4.31 -28.40
CA SER A 1062 -24.31 2.94 -28.87
C SER A 1062 -25.59 2.11 -28.89
N ILE A 1063 -25.67 1.16 -29.82
CA ILE A 1063 -26.77 0.20 -29.92
C ILE A 1063 -26.24 -1.20 -30.22
N ILE A 1064 -26.91 -2.22 -29.66
CA ILE A 1064 -26.66 -3.63 -29.95
C ILE A 1064 -27.94 -4.23 -30.53
N VAL A 1065 -27.84 -4.79 -31.74
CA VAL A 1065 -28.97 -5.34 -32.49
C VAL A 1065 -28.68 -6.79 -32.86
N LEU A 1066 -29.66 -7.67 -32.65
CA LEU A 1066 -29.66 -9.02 -33.20
C LEU A 1066 -30.50 -9.06 -34.48
N LEU A 1067 -29.94 -9.64 -35.54
CA LEU A 1067 -30.41 -9.60 -36.93
C LEU A 1067 -30.61 -11.00 -37.54
#